data_AF-A0A6G1E210-F1
#
_entry.id   AF-A0A6G1E210-F1
#
_cell.length_a   1.000
_cell.length_b   1.000
_cell.length_c   1.000
_cell.angle_alpha   90.00
_cell.angle_beta   90.00
_cell.angle_gamma   90.00
#
_symmetry.space_group_name_H-M   'P 1'
#
loop_
_entity.id
_entity.type
_entity.pdbx_description
1 polymer ?
#
loop_
_entity_poly.entity_id
_entity_poly.type
_entity_poly.pdbx_seq_one_letter_code
_entity_poly.pdbx_strand_id
1 'polypeptide(L)'
;MGDAAPATEGRYQKSYFDVLGICCPSEVPLVEKLLQPLEGVQKVTVIVPSRTVIVVHDADVLSQSQIVKALNQARLEASVRAYGSGTEKITNKWPSPYVLLCGVLLVVSLFEHFWHPLKWFALVAAAAGLPPIVLRSIAAIRRLTLDVNILMLIAVAGAVALKDYSEAGFIVFLFTTAEWLETRASHKATAGMSALMSMTPQKAVLAETGEVVAARDVKVNTVIAVKAGEVIPIDGVVVDGRSEVDESTLTGESFPVSKQPDSEVWAGTLNIDGYIAMRTTAMADNSAVAKMARLVEEAQNSRSNTQRLIDTCAKYYTPAVVVMAGSVAAIPAIVKAHNLKHWFQLALVLLVSACPCALVLSTPIATFCALLRAARTGLLIKGGDVLESLASTKVAAFDKTGTITRGEFSVEEFQAVGERVSMQQLLYWVASIESRSSHPMASVLVDYAQSKSVEPKSENVTEFQIYPGEGIYGEIDGSGIYIGNKRILSRASCETVPDMKDMKGVTVGYVACNKELIGVFTLSDACRTGSAEALKELRSLGIKSVMLTGDSTAAATYAQNQLGNVLAEVHAELLPEDKVRIVGELKERDGPTLMVGDGMNDAPALAKADVGVSMGVSGSAVAMETSHITLMSNDIRRIPKAVRLARRTHRTIIVNIIFSVITKLAIVGLAFAGHPLIWAAVLADVGTCLLVIMYSMLLLREKDSQKAKKCCASSHHGSPKKCCASSHCGSHAKKNHGVSQHCSDVSMLAMAMNIATVKNLVFCTLLVSMLAMIMSISTVTSQSARILLVSMVAMTRTRAMSTIAAMNSKLRTLQICTPAMTITMTTRSSRPPPEPARVYTDDEISARVVIRDIILAQPVQSKNPKIAFMFLTPSSLPFEKLWEKFFMGHEGRYTIYVHASRERPVHASPIFNGRDIRSEKVVWGTISMIDAERRLLANALQDPDNQHFVLLSESCVPLHNFDYVYSYLMETNISFVDCFDDPGPHGAGRYSDHMLPEIVKRDWRKGAQWFTVKRQHAVLILSDFLYYAKFKRYCKPGNEWHNCYSDEHYLPTLFNMVDPTGIANWSVTHVDWSEGKWHPKAYRAVDTSFELLKNISVSTDILDMQKGATFVFIS
;
A
#
# COMPACT_ATOMS: atom_id res chain seq x y z
N MET A 1 49.69 2.03 -45.40
CA MET A 1 49.59 0.61 -45.78
C MET A 1 49.22 -0.14 -44.51
N GLY A 2 47.99 -0.65 -44.45
CA GLY A 2 47.40 -1.30 -43.27
C GLY A 2 46.23 -0.53 -42.68
N ASP A 3 45.11 -0.47 -43.40
CA ASP A 3 43.81 -0.13 -42.83
C ASP A 3 43.49 -1.15 -41.72
N ALA A 4 43.59 -0.71 -40.47
CA ALA A 4 43.03 -1.44 -39.35
C ALA A 4 41.50 -1.30 -39.44
N ALA A 5 40.82 -2.38 -39.79
CA ALA A 5 39.36 -2.48 -39.77
C ALA A 5 38.82 -1.98 -38.42
N PRO A 6 37.72 -1.20 -38.39
CA PRO A 6 37.11 -0.79 -37.15
C PRO A 6 36.69 -2.04 -36.37
N ALA A 7 37.11 -2.12 -35.10
CA ALA A 7 36.65 -3.15 -34.19
C ALA A 7 35.11 -3.12 -34.16
N THR A 8 34.49 -4.23 -34.54
CA THR A 8 33.05 -4.44 -34.42
C THR A 8 32.67 -4.28 -32.95
N GLU A 9 32.01 -3.17 -32.59
CA GLU A 9 31.31 -3.06 -31.31
C GLU A 9 30.19 -4.12 -31.29
N GLY A 10 30.47 -5.27 -30.66
CA GLY A 10 29.51 -6.36 -30.52
C GLY A 10 28.24 -5.86 -29.84
N ARG A 11 27.08 -6.14 -30.44
CA ARG A 11 25.79 -5.72 -29.91
C ARG A 11 25.39 -6.65 -28.76
N TYR A 12 25.89 -6.38 -27.56
CA TYR A 12 25.57 -7.15 -26.36
C TYR A 12 24.06 -7.13 -26.08
N GLN A 13 23.44 -8.31 -26.09
CA GLN A 13 22.03 -8.51 -25.82
C GLN A 13 21.86 -9.27 -24.48
N LYS A 14 20.95 -8.77 -23.64
CA LYS A 14 20.52 -9.46 -22.41
C LYS A 14 19.34 -10.35 -22.73
N SER A 15 19.54 -11.67 -22.67
CA SER A 15 18.53 -12.69 -22.96
C SER A 15 18.09 -13.41 -21.69
N TYR A 16 16.80 -13.71 -21.59
CA TYR A 16 16.18 -14.38 -20.44
C TYR A 16 15.73 -15.78 -20.84
N PHE A 17 16.02 -16.76 -19.98
CA PHE A 17 15.69 -18.17 -20.21
C PHE A 17 14.96 -18.72 -19.00
N ASP A 18 13.82 -19.39 -19.22
CA ASP A 18 13.15 -20.16 -18.18
C ASP A 18 13.72 -21.58 -18.18
N VAL A 19 14.29 -21.99 -17.05
CA VAL A 19 15.06 -23.22 -16.88
C VAL A 19 14.44 -24.06 -15.77
N LEU A 20 13.39 -24.80 -16.12
CA LEU A 20 12.52 -25.50 -15.16
C LEU A 20 13.25 -26.55 -14.30
N GLY A 21 14.39 -27.05 -14.78
CA GLY A 21 15.22 -28.02 -14.09
C GLY A 21 16.06 -27.47 -12.93
N ILE A 22 16.07 -26.15 -12.67
CA ILE A 22 16.77 -25.58 -11.52
C ILE A 22 15.94 -25.77 -10.24
N CYS A 23 16.41 -26.66 -9.37
CA CYS A 23 15.77 -27.01 -8.11
C CYS A 23 16.47 -26.36 -6.90
N CYS A 24 17.78 -26.12 -6.96
CA CYS A 24 18.53 -25.69 -5.79
C CYS A 24 19.73 -24.76 -6.10
N PRO A 25 20.21 -23.97 -5.12
CA PRO A 25 21.40 -23.13 -5.30
C PRO A 25 22.68 -23.87 -5.69
N SER A 26 22.76 -25.18 -5.39
CA SER A 26 23.88 -26.03 -5.80
C SER A 26 23.95 -26.30 -7.32
N GLU A 27 22.92 -25.97 -8.08
CA GLU A 27 22.92 -26.08 -9.55
C GLU A 27 23.37 -24.79 -10.25
N VAL A 28 23.53 -23.68 -9.52
CA VAL A 28 24.06 -22.43 -10.08
C VAL A 28 25.47 -22.62 -10.68
N PRO A 29 26.43 -23.26 -9.98
CA PRO A 29 27.75 -23.52 -10.54
C PRO A 29 27.72 -24.43 -11.77
N LEU A 30 26.70 -25.29 -11.90
CA LEU A 30 26.52 -26.14 -13.09
C LEU A 30 26.15 -25.28 -14.31
N VAL A 31 25.19 -24.37 -14.14
CA VAL A 31 24.78 -23.43 -15.20
C VAL A 31 25.95 -22.54 -15.62
N GLU A 32 26.70 -22.01 -14.66
CA GLU A 32 27.89 -21.20 -14.93
C GLU A 32 28.96 -22.00 -15.69
N LYS A 33 29.25 -23.23 -15.28
CA LYS A 33 30.23 -24.10 -15.96
C LYS A 33 29.83 -24.48 -17.39
N LEU A 34 28.53 -24.53 -17.70
CA LEU A 34 28.04 -24.84 -19.04
C LEU A 34 28.07 -23.63 -19.98
N LEU A 35 27.85 -22.43 -19.45
CA LEU A 35 27.65 -21.21 -20.24
C LEU A 35 28.89 -20.32 -20.33
N GLN A 36 29.70 -20.22 -19.26
CA GLN A 36 30.92 -19.40 -19.26
C GLN A 36 31.96 -19.81 -20.34
N PRO A 37 32.12 -21.11 -20.70
CA PRO A 37 33.05 -21.50 -21.75
C PRO A 37 32.59 -21.19 -23.18
N LEU A 38 31.35 -20.73 -23.38
CA LEU A 38 30.85 -20.41 -24.72
C LEU A 38 31.39 -19.05 -25.18
N GLU A 39 32.02 -19.01 -26.35
CA GLU A 39 32.46 -17.76 -26.96
C GLU A 39 31.26 -16.81 -27.19
N GLY A 40 31.41 -15.55 -26.77
CA GLY A 40 30.36 -14.54 -26.83
C GLY A 40 29.53 -14.38 -25.53
N VAL A 41 29.71 -15.21 -24.50
CA VAL A 41 29.07 -15.01 -23.18
C VAL A 41 29.93 -14.10 -22.30
N GLN A 42 29.36 -12.98 -21.84
CA GLN A 42 30.05 -12.04 -20.95
C GLN A 42 29.68 -12.24 -19.48
N LYS A 43 28.38 -12.44 -19.20
CA LYS A 43 27.88 -12.59 -17.83
C LYS A 43 26.71 -13.56 -17.79
N VAL A 44 26.76 -14.49 -16.84
CA VAL A 44 25.68 -15.43 -16.53
C VAL A 44 25.16 -15.11 -15.14
N THR A 45 23.85 -15.08 -14.97
CA THR A 45 23.22 -14.82 -13.69
C THR A 45 22.01 -15.74 -13.53
N VAL A 46 21.91 -16.42 -12.39
CA VAL A 46 20.91 -17.47 -12.17
C VAL A 46 20.02 -17.09 -10.99
N ILE A 47 18.75 -16.85 -11.27
CA ILE A 47 17.73 -16.60 -10.26
C ILE A 47 17.02 -17.91 -9.94
N VAL A 48 17.50 -18.58 -8.89
CA VAL A 48 17.00 -19.90 -8.45
C VAL A 48 15.49 -19.88 -8.13
N PRO A 49 14.93 -18.90 -7.39
CA PRO A 49 13.51 -18.91 -7.02
C PRO A 49 12.55 -18.81 -8.21
N SER A 50 12.95 -18.06 -9.26
CA SER A 50 12.15 -17.90 -10.49
C SER A 50 12.55 -18.90 -11.58
N ARG A 51 13.57 -19.73 -11.32
CA ARG A 51 14.16 -20.65 -12.32
C ARG A 51 14.56 -19.93 -13.60
N THR A 52 15.04 -18.70 -13.48
CA THR A 52 15.40 -17.86 -14.63
C THR A 52 16.91 -17.77 -14.74
N VAL A 53 17.44 -18.02 -15.94
CA VAL A 53 18.85 -17.77 -16.27
C VAL A 53 18.89 -16.55 -17.18
N ILE A 54 19.73 -15.60 -16.80
CA ILE A 54 19.98 -14.37 -17.54
C ILE A 54 21.38 -14.49 -18.11
N VAL A 55 21.49 -14.30 -19.42
CA VAL A 55 22.78 -14.33 -20.12
C VAL A 55 22.94 -13.03 -20.87
N VAL A 56 24.02 -12.31 -20.58
CA VAL A 56 24.52 -11.22 -21.41
C VAL A 56 25.47 -11.84 -22.42
N HIS A 57 25.07 -11.83 -23.69
CA HIS A 57 25.84 -12.41 -24.77
C HIS A 57 25.88 -11.49 -25.98
N ASP A 58 26.90 -11.67 -26.82
CA ASP A 58 26.94 -11.07 -28.15
C ASP A 58 25.92 -11.77 -29.05
N ALA A 59 25.00 -11.00 -29.64
CA ALA A 59 23.94 -11.52 -30.50
C ALA A 59 24.48 -12.00 -31.86
N ASP A 60 25.63 -11.49 -32.30
CA ASP A 60 26.21 -11.79 -33.61
C ASP A 60 27.06 -13.09 -33.56
N VAL A 61 27.62 -13.41 -32.38
CA VAL A 61 28.46 -14.61 -32.16
C VAL A 61 27.65 -15.79 -31.63
N LEU A 62 26.70 -15.56 -30.73
CA LEU A 62 26.00 -16.61 -30.01
C LEU A 62 24.48 -16.42 -30.04
N SER A 63 23.78 -17.36 -30.67
CA SER A 63 22.31 -17.33 -30.76
C SER A 63 21.63 -17.86 -29.49
N GLN A 64 20.43 -17.35 -29.18
CA GLN A 64 19.62 -17.81 -28.05
C GLN A 64 19.31 -19.32 -28.10
N SER A 65 19.18 -19.91 -29.30
CA SER A 65 18.91 -21.34 -29.46
C SER A 65 20.11 -22.21 -29.10
N GLN A 66 21.35 -21.74 -29.33
CA GLN A 66 22.57 -22.43 -28.91
C GLN A 66 22.73 -22.43 -27.38
N ILE A 67 22.38 -21.32 -26.72
CA ILE A 67 22.36 -21.23 -25.25
C ILE A 67 21.34 -22.22 -24.67
N VAL A 68 20.12 -22.26 -25.22
CA VAL A 68 19.10 -23.25 -24.84
C VAL A 68 19.58 -24.68 -25.08
N LYS A 69 20.27 -24.94 -26.19
CA LYS A 69 20.83 -26.26 -26.50
C LYS A 69 21.90 -26.66 -25.48
N ALA A 70 22.79 -25.75 -25.08
CA ALA A 70 23.82 -25.98 -24.07
C ALA A 70 23.19 -26.30 -22.69
N LEU A 71 22.18 -25.54 -22.27
CA LEU A 71 21.46 -25.81 -21.02
C LEU A 71 20.69 -27.15 -21.07
N ASN A 72 20.09 -27.48 -22.22
CA ASN A 72 19.35 -28.71 -22.41
C ASN A 72 20.23 -29.96 -22.59
N GLN A 73 21.51 -29.81 -22.96
CA GLN A 73 22.49 -30.91 -22.87
C GLN A 73 22.62 -31.41 -21.42
N ALA A 74 22.52 -30.50 -20.44
CA ALA A 74 22.46 -30.85 -19.02
C ALA A 74 21.06 -31.24 -18.53
N ARG A 75 20.09 -31.37 -19.44
CA ARG A 75 18.68 -31.72 -19.18
C ARG A 75 17.99 -30.75 -18.20
N LEU A 76 18.32 -29.46 -18.28
CA LEU A 76 17.75 -28.43 -17.43
C LEU A 76 16.39 -27.87 -17.89
N GLU A 77 15.82 -28.42 -18.97
CA GLU A 77 14.50 -28.03 -19.52
C GLU A 77 14.40 -26.51 -19.76
N ALA A 78 15.41 -25.96 -20.43
CA ALA A 78 15.52 -24.55 -20.77
C ALA A 78 14.64 -24.19 -21.97
N SER A 79 13.99 -23.03 -21.89
CA SER A 79 13.23 -22.40 -22.97
C SER A 79 13.52 -20.90 -23.01
N VAL A 80 13.42 -20.29 -24.20
CA VAL A 80 13.60 -18.84 -24.36
C VAL A 80 12.38 -18.13 -23.77
N ARG A 81 12.61 -17.17 -22.87
CA ARG A 81 11.56 -16.31 -22.34
C ARG A 81 11.38 -15.12 -23.28
N ALA A 82 10.27 -15.09 -24.03
CA ALA A 82 9.95 -13.97 -24.90
C ALA A 82 9.75 -12.68 -24.08
N TYR A 83 10.54 -11.65 -24.38
CA TYR A 83 10.54 -10.40 -23.62
C TYR A 83 9.32 -9.54 -24.00
N GLY A 84 8.22 -9.66 -23.24
CA GLY A 84 7.02 -8.84 -23.42
C GLY A 84 5.73 -9.58 -23.82
N SER A 85 5.68 -10.91 -23.79
CA SER A 85 4.37 -11.57 -23.74
C SER A 85 3.82 -11.43 -22.31
N GLY A 86 2.80 -10.59 -22.16
CA GLY A 86 1.98 -10.59 -20.95
C GLY A 86 1.56 -12.02 -20.65
N THR A 87 1.86 -12.46 -19.43
CA THR A 87 1.41 -13.65 -18.71
C THR A 87 0.50 -14.62 -19.49
N GLU A 88 1.00 -15.26 -20.56
CA GLU A 88 0.24 -16.30 -21.23
C GLU A 88 1.10 -17.54 -21.50
N LYS A 89 0.60 -18.63 -20.89
CA LYS A 89 0.91 -20.05 -21.10
C LYS A 89 2.17 -20.60 -20.44
N ILE A 90 2.20 -20.58 -19.10
CA ILE A 90 2.72 -21.76 -18.40
C ILE A 90 1.59 -22.79 -18.32
N THR A 91 1.84 -23.88 -19.04
CA THR A 91 0.98 -25.02 -19.31
C THR A 91 0.66 -25.82 -18.04
N ASN A 92 -0.60 -26.26 -17.95
CA ASN A 92 -1.20 -27.15 -16.96
C ASN A 92 -1.09 -26.79 -15.47
N LYS A 93 -2.23 -26.30 -14.93
CA LYS A 93 -2.53 -26.22 -13.49
C LYS A 93 -2.54 -27.60 -12.78
N TRP A 94 -2.51 -28.69 -13.54
CA TRP A 94 -2.63 -30.07 -13.06
C TRP A 94 -1.26 -30.75 -12.98
N PRO A 95 -1.04 -31.65 -12.00
CA PRO A 95 0.17 -32.46 -11.94
C PRO A 95 0.34 -33.30 -13.21
N SER A 96 1.59 -33.68 -13.51
CA SER A 96 1.88 -34.50 -14.69
C SER A 96 1.07 -35.81 -14.65
N PRO A 97 0.68 -36.36 -15.81
CA PRO A 97 -0.11 -37.60 -15.87
C PRO A 97 0.59 -38.77 -15.14
N TYR A 98 1.92 -38.77 -15.07
CA TYR A 98 2.70 -39.75 -14.31
C TYR A 98 2.46 -39.66 -12.79
N VAL A 99 2.33 -38.47 -12.23
CA VAL A 99 2.06 -38.27 -10.79
C VAL A 99 0.64 -38.71 -10.45
N LEU A 100 -0.33 -38.40 -11.31
CA LEU A 100 -1.72 -38.84 -11.15
C LEU A 100 -1.82 -40.37 -11.25
N LEU A 101 -1.17 -40.97 -12.24
CA LEU A 101 -1.12 -42.41 -12.42
C LEU A 101 -0.46 -43.10 -11.21
N CYS A 102 0.68 -42.59 -10.74
CA CYS A 102 1.36 -43.07 -9.55
C CYS A 102 0.45 -43.03 -8.31
N GLY A 103 -0.25 -41.91 -8.09
CA GLY A 103 -1.19 -41.76 -6.98
C GLY A 103 -2.37 -42.73 -7.05
N VAL A 104 -2.99 -42.89 -8.23
CA VAL A 104 -4.10 -43.85 -8.42
C VAL A 104 -3.66 -45.28 -8.17
N LEU A 105 -2.52 -45.69 -8.74
CA LEU A 105 -1.96 -47.04 -8.54
C LEU A 105 -1.58 -47.30 -7.08
N LEU A 106 -1.08 -46.29 -6.38
CA LEU A 106 -0.75 -46.39 -4.96
C LEU A 106 -2.02 -46.53 -4.09
N VAL A 107 -3.08 -45.79 -4.40
CA VAL A 107 -4.39 -45.95 -3.73
C VAL A 107 -4.95 -47.35 -3.94
N VAL A 108 -4.85 -47.89 -5.16
CA VAL A 108 -5.25 -49.28 -5.45
C VAL A 108 -4.42 -50.28 -4.64
N SER A 109 -3.12 -50.03 -4.47
CA SER A 109 -2.26 -50.89 -3.64
C SER A 109 -2.62 -50.86 -2.15
N LEU A 110 -3.26 -49.81 -1.63
CA LEU A 110 -3.69 -49.75 -0.22
C LEU A 110 -4.84 -50.71 0.10
N PHE A 111 -5.56 -51.21 -0.91
CA PHE A 111 -6.58 -52.24 -0.76
C PHE A 111 -6.00 -53.67 -0.68
N GLU A 112 -4.68 -53.82 -0.50
CA GLU A 112 -4.00 -55.11 -0.31
C GLU A 112 -4.64 -55.98 0.79
N HIS A 113 -5.21 -55.35 1.84
CA HIS A 113 -5.90 -56.08 2.91
C HIS A 113 -7.13 -56.87 2.43
N PHE A 114 -7.77 -56.42 1.34
CA PHE A 114 -8.90 -57.12 0.72
C PHE A 114 -8.42 -58.19 -0.28
N TRP A 115 -7.38 -57.88 -1.07
CA TRP A 115 -6.86 -58.74 -2.14
C TRP A 115 -5.31 -58.72 -2.16
N HIS A 116 -4.70 -59.84 -1.77
CA HIS A 116 -3.24 -59.98 -1.62
C HIS A 116 -2.37 -59.69 -2.88
N PRO A 117 -2.80 -59.94 -4.15
CA PRO A 117 -1.98 -59.59 -5.31
C PRO A 117 -1.92 -58.08 -5.60
N LEU A 118 -2.72 -57.25 -4.90
CA LEU A 118 -2.71 -55.80 -5.13
C LEU A 118 -1.40 -55.12 -4.70
N LYS A 119 -0.55 -55.78 -3.91
CA LYS A 119 0.78 -55.27 -3.51
C LYS A 119 1.69 -54.93 -4.69
N TRP A 120 1.55 -55.65 -5.82
CA TRP A 120 2.36 -55.42 -7.02
C TRP A 120 2.06 -54.07 -7.68
N PHE A 121 0.88 -53.49 -7.45
CA PHE A 121 0.55 -52.15 -7.95
C PHE A 121 1.40 -51.06 -7.30
N ALA A 122 1.92 -51.24 -6.07
CA ALA A 122 2.89 -50.30 -5.50
C ALA A 122 4.23 -50.31 -6.25
N LEU A 123 4.67 -51.47 -6.75
CA LEU A 123 5.86 -51.58 -7.58
C LEU A 123 5.65 -50.87 -8.93
N VAL A 124 4.47 -51.06 -9.55
CA VAL A 124 4.09 -50.38 -10.79
C VAL A 124 3.97 -48.86 -10.58
N ALA A 125 3.44 -48.43 -9.42
CA ALA A 125 3.38 -47.01 -9.04
C ALA A 125 4.78 -46.39 -8.91
N ALA A 126 5.71 -47.09 -8.24
CA ALA A 126 7.10 -46.67 -8.13
C ALA A 126 7.76 -46.58 -9.53
N ALA A 127 7.55 -47.58 -10.39
CA ALA A 127 8.09 -47.60 -11.75
C ALA A 127 7.52 -46.49 -12.64
N ALA A 128 6.25 -46.09 -12.46
CA ALA A 128 5.62 -45.02 -13.23
C ALA A 128 6.19 -43.63 -12.89
N GLY A 129 6.56 -43.39 -11.63
CA GLY A 129 7.12 -42.11 -11.17
C GLY A 129 8.65 -42.01 -11.19
N LEU A 130 9.36 -43.13 -11.37
CA LEU A 130 10.82 -43.20 -11.39
C LEU A 130 11.53 -42.50 -12.57
N PRO A 131 10.99 -42.49 -13.81
CA PRO A 131 11.71 -41.98 -14.98
C PRO A 131 12.36 -40.60 -14.82
N PRO A 132 11.67 -39.55 -14.31
CA PRO A 132 12.30 -38.24 -14.11
C PRO A 132 13.43 -38.28 -13.08
N ILE A 133 13.25 -39.03 -11.98
CA ILE A 133 14.25 -39.16 -10.90
C ILE A 133 15.51 -39.87 -11.44
N VAL A 134 15.34 -40.96 -12.19
CA VAL A 134 16.45 -41.73 -12.77
C VAL A 134 17.23 -40.89 -13.77
N LEU A 135 16.55 -40.17 -14.68
CA LEU A 135 17.20 -39.32 -15.68
C LEU A 135 18.06 -38.23 -15.01
N ARG A 136 17.53 -37.55 -14.00
CA ARG A 136 18.28 -36.54 -13.23
C ARG A 136 19.43 -37.15 -12.43
N SER A 137 19.20 -38.30 -11.81
CA SER A 137 20.24 -39.03 -11.05
C SER A 137 21.41 -39.46 -11.93
N ILE A 138 21.16 -39.99 -13.12
CA ILE A 138 22.22 -40.37 -14.08
C ILE A 138 23.02 -39.14 -14.51
N ALA A 139 22.33 -38.02 -14.77
CA ALA A 139 22.99 -36.76 -15.12
C ALA A 139 23.88 -36.25 -13.97
N ALA A 140 23.44 -36.36 -12.72
CA ALA A 140 24.20 -35.96 -11.53
C ALA A 140 25.40 -36.89 -11.26
N ILE A 141 25.23 -38.22 -11.41
CA ILE A 141 26.31 -39.21 -11.23
C ILE A 141 27.44 -38.99 -12.23
N ARG A 142 27.13 -38.71 -13.50
CA ARG A 142 28.14 -38.39 -14.53
C ARG A 142 29.00 -37.17 -14.19
N ARG A 143 28.55 -36.32 -13.26
CA ARG A 143 29.22 -35.09 -12.84
C ARG A 143 29.90 -35.19 -11.46
N LEU A 144 29.84 -36.35 -10.80
CA LEU A 144 30.38 -36.56 -9.45
C LEU A 144 29.82 -35.59 -8.38
N THR A 145 28.57 -35.12 -8.55
CA THR A 145 27.88 -34.27 -7.58
C THR A 145 26.83 -35.07 -6.82
N LEU A 146 26.85 -35.03 -5.48
CA LEU A 146 25.81 -35.62 -4.64
C LEU A 146 24.57 -34.74 -4.64
N ASP A 147 23.51 -35.20 -5.30
CA ASP A 147 22.24 -34.50 -5.44
C ASP A 147 21.10 -35.29 -4.75
N VAL A 148 20.04 -34.58 -4.34
CA VAL A 148 18.86 -35.14 -3.67
C VAL A 148 18.25 -36.26 -4.50
N ASN A 149 18.22 -36.11 -5.83
CA ASN A 149 17.72 -37.15 -6.73
C ASN A 149 18.48 -38.48 -6.57
N ILE A 150 19.81 -38.45 -6.36
CA ILE A 150 20.62 -39.64 -6.12
C ILE A 150 20.25 -40.28 -4.78
N LEU A 151 20.08 -39.48 -3.72
CA LEU A 151 19.69 -39.96 -2.39
C LEU A 151 18.32 -40.64 -2.45
N MET A 152 17.37 -40.04 -3.18
CA MET A 152 16.03 -40.58 -3.41
C MET A 152 16.07 -41.88 -4.23
N LEU A 153 16.92 -41.96 -5.26
CA LEU A 153 17.11 -43.20 -6.04
C LEU A 153 17.65 -44.34 -5.17
N ILE A 154 18.63 -44.05 -4.30
CA ILE A 154 19.18 -45.03 -3.35
C ILE A 154 18.10 -45.45 -2.34
N ALA A 155 17.28 -44.51 -1.85
CA ALA A 155 16.19 -44.81 -0.93
C ALA A 155 15.12 -45.73 -1.55
N VAL A 156 14.71 -45.47 -2.79
CA VAL A 156 13.75 -46.31 -3.51
C VAL A 156 14.36 -47.70 -3.79
N ALA A 157 15.61 -47.76 -4.26
CA ALA A 157 16.30 -49.02 -4.49
C ALA A 157 16.43 -49.85 -3.19
N GLY A 158 16.75 -49.19 -2.07
CA GLY A 158 16.81 -49.80 -0.74
C GLY A 158 15.46 -50.34 -0.27
N ALA A 159 14.38 -49.58 -0.42
CA ALA A 159 13.04 -50.02 -0.07
C ALA A 159 12.57 -51.25 -0.90
N VAL A 160 12.88 -51.26 -2.20
CA VAL A 160 12.62 -52.40 -3.09
C VAL A 160 13.45 -53.62 -2.67
N ALA A 161 14.73 -53.45 -2.34
CA ALA A 161 15.60 -54.54 -1.88
C ALA A 161 15.12 -55.17 -0.56
N LEU A 162 14.51 -54.37 0.33
CA LEU A 162 13.89 -54.83 1.57
C LEU A 162 12.51 -55.50 1.39
N LYS A 163 12.04 -55.61 0.14
CA LYS A 163 10.70 -56.11 -0.26
C LYS A 163 9.53 -55.29 0.30
N ASP A 164 9.80 -54.03 0.67
CA ASP A 164 8.80 -53.08 1.18
C ASP A 164 8.32 -52.20 0.00
N TYR A 165 7.58 -52.82 -0.94
CA TYR A 165 7.14 -52.13 -2.17
C TYR A 165 6.21 -50.94 -1.92
N SER A 166 5.42 -50.98 -0.84
CA SER A 166 4.56 -49.87 -0.43
C SER A 166 5.37 -48.63 -0.05
N GLU A 167 6.46 -48.79 0.71
CA GLU A 167 7.41 -47.72 1.06
C GLU A 167 8.00 -47.10 -0.20
N ALA A 168 8.46 -47.92 -1.14
CA ALA A 168 9.02 -47.45 -2.42
C ALA A 168 8.01 -46.61 -3.23
N GLY A 169 6.75 -47.06 -3.31
CA GLY A 169 5.68 -46.31 -3.96
C GLY A 169 5.40 -44.97 -3.27
N PHE A 170 5.32 -44.96 -1.94
CA PHE A 170 5.08 -43.74 -1.17
C PHE A 170 6.20 -42.72 -1.33
N ILE A 171 7.46 -43.15 -1.30
CA ILE A 171 8.63 -42.28 -1.50
C ILE A 171 8.55 -41.56 -2.85
N VAL A 172 8.31 -42.31 -3.94
CA VAL A 172 8.22 -41.75 -5.30
C VAL A 172 7.01 -40.81 -5.44
N PHE A 173 5.84 -41.20 -4.94
CA PHE A 173 4.63 -40.39 -5.00
C PHE A 173 4.78 -39.08 -4.22
N LEU A 174 5.26 -39.15 -2.97
CA LEU A 174 5.42 -37.98 -2.12
C LEU A 174 6.46 -37.03 -2.69
N PHE A 175 7.60 -37.54 -3.17
CA PHE A 175 8.66 -36.70 -3.74
C PHE A 175 8.23 -36.01 -5.05
N THR A 176 7.59 -36.74 -5.97
CA THR A 176 7.12 -36.13 -7.22
C THR A 176 5.97 -35.13 -7.00
N THR A 177 5.09 -35.40 -6.02
CA THR A 177 4.05 -34.45 -5.59
C THR A 177 4.67 -33.22 -4.91
N ALA A 178 5.72 -33.42 -4.12
CA ALA A 178 6.48 -32.36 -3.46
C ALA A 178 7.10 -31.40 -4.46
N GLU A 179 7.85 -31.91 -5.44
CA GLU A 179 8.49 -31.10 -6.49
C GLU A 179 7.45 -30.25 -7.23
N TRP A 180 6.28 -30.83 -7.52
CA TRP A 180 5.18 -30.10 -8.15
C TRP A 180 4.63 -28.97 -7.25
N LEU A 181 4.37 -29.26 -5.96
CA LEU A 181 3.86 -28.28 -4.99
C LEU A 181 4.88 -27.16 -4.73
N GLU A 182 6.16 -27.50 -4.59
CA GLU A 182 7.25 -26.56 -4.39
C GLU A 182 7.40 -25.62 -5.59
N THR A 183 7.43 -26.18 -6.81
CA THR A 183 7.47 -25.39 -8.05
C THR A 183 6.31 -24.40 -8.10
N ARG A 184 5.11 -24.83 -7.73
CA ARG A 184 3.92 -23.97 -7.68
C ARG A 184 4.00 -22.89 -6.61
N ALA A 185 4.47 -23.24 -5.42
CA ALA A 185 4.60 -22.30 -4.30
C ALA A 185 5.64 -21.22 -4.61
N SER A 186 6.79 -21.61 -5.14
CA SER A 186 7.86 -20.70 -5.59
C SER A 186 7.40 -19.81 -6.74
N HIS A 187 6.72 -20.36 -7.76
CA HIS A 187 6.14 -19.55 -8.84
C HIS A 187 5.11 -18.54 -8.31
N LYS A 188 4.26 -18.93 -7.36
CA LYS A 188 3.29 -18.01 -6.76
C LYS A 188 3.96 -16.91 -5.95
N ALA A 189 5.07 -17.23 -5.27
CA ALA A 189 5.87 -16.22 -4.59
C ALA A 189 6.47 -15.24 -5.61
N THR A 190 7.03 -15.73 -6.73
CA THR A 190 7.73 -14.90 -7.73
C THR A 190 6.81 -14.18 -8.72
N ALA A 191 5.55 -14.59 -8.88
CA ALA A 191 4.57 -13.97 -9.77
C ALA A 191 4.35 -12.46 -9.49
N GLY A 192 4.60 -12.01 -8.26
CA GLY A 192 4.52 -10.60 -7.91
C GLY A 192 5.53 -9.69 -8.63
N MET A 193 6.64 -10.25 -9.14
CA MET A 193 7.64 -9.53 -9.95
C MET A 193 7.12 -9.24 -11.36
N SER A 194 6.44 -10.21 -11.99
CA SER A 194 5.81 -9.98 -13.30
C SER A 194 4.73 -8.90 -13.23
N ALA A 195 4.02 -8.79 -12.10
CA ALA A 195 3.05 -7.72 -11.88
C ALA A 195 3.71 -6.33 -11.81
N LEU A 196 4.96 -6.23 -11.35
CA LEU A 196 5.73 -4.98 -11.32
C LEU A 196 6.22 -4.59 -12.72
N MET A 197 6.65 -5.57 -13.52
CA MET A 197 7.05 -5.35 -14.91
C MET A 197 5.86 -5.05 -15.85
N SER A 198 4.65 -5.49 -15.50
CA SER A 198 3.44 -5.19 -16.28
C SER A 198 2.84 -3.80 -15.98
N MET A 199 3.44 -3.02 -15.07
CA MET A 199 2.93 -1.70 -14.71
C MET A 199 3.13 -0.66 -15.81
N THR A 200 4.14 -0.80 -16.66
CA THR A 200 4.40 0.13 -17.78
C THR A 200 3.76 -0.37 -19.09
N PRO A 201 2.98 0.48 -19.79
CA PRO A 201 2.43 0.14 -21.10
C PRO A 201 3.54 -0.07 -22.13
N GLN A 202 3.36 -1.07 -23.00
CA GLN A 202 4.33 -1.41 -24.05
C GLN A 202 4.20 -0.54 -25.30
N LYS A 203 3.19 0.34 -25.34
CA LYS A 203 2.87 1.21 -26.46
C LYS A 203 2.82 2.65 -25.98
N ALA A 204 3.29 3.57 -26.80
CA ALA A 204 3.21 5.00 -26.59
C ALA A 204 2.54 5.65 -27.81
N VAL A 205 1.84 6.76 -27.61
CA VAL A 205 1.22 7.53 -28.70
C VAL A 205 2.06 8.76 -28.95
N LEU A 206 2.53 8.94 -30.19
CA LEU A 206 3.26 10.15 -30.59
C LEU A 206 2.30 11.34 -30.65
N ALA A 207 2.67 12.48 -30.05
CA ALA A 207 1.79 13.65 -29.99
C ALA A 207 1.61 14.34 -31.36
N GLU A 208 2.64 14.32 -32.21
CA GLU A 208 2.61 14.98 -33.53
C GLU A 208 1.77 14.22 -34.56
N THR A 209 1.85 12.89 -34.56
CA THR A 209 1.24 12.03 -35.59
C THR A 209 0.01 11.27 -35.10
N GLY A 210 -0.16 11.12 -33.78
CA GLY A 210 -1.17 10.23 -33.18
C GLY A 210 -0.89 8.75 -33.38
N GLU A 211 0.28 8.38 -33.91
CA GLU A 211 0.64 6.99 -34.20
C GLU A 211 1.01 6.23 -32.91
N VAL A 212 0.55 4.98 -32.83
CA VAL A 212 0.84 4.09 -31.69
C VAL A 212 2.11 3.30 -31.99
N VAL A 213 3.21 3.67 -31.35
CA VAL A 213 4.52 3.01 -31.48
C VAL A 213 4.82 2.15 -30.27
N ALA A 214 5.72 1.17 -30.41
CA ALA A 214 6.22 0.43 -29.25
C ALA A 214 7.06 1.37 -28.37
N ALA A 215 6.88 1.31 -27.05
CA ALA A 215 7.57 2.20 -26.11
C ALA A 215 9.11 2.13 -26.22
N ARG A 216 9.67 0.99 -26.67
CA ARG A 216 11.12 0.81 -26.87
C ARG A 216 11.68 1.52 -28.09
N ASP A 217 10.83 1.78 -29.09
CA ASP A 217 11.24 2.45 -30.34
C ASP A 217 11.17 3.98 -30.20
N VAL A 218 10.62 4.49 -29.10
CA VAL A 218 10.55 5.92 -28.79
C VAL A 218 11.94 6.42 -28.38
N LYS A 219 12.44 7.42 -29.11
CA LYS A 219 13.73 8.07 -28.80
C LYS A 219 13.58 9.11 -27.69
N VAL A 220 14.68 9.46 -27.04
CA VAL A 220 14.76 10.61 -26.12
C VAL A 220 14.41 11.91 -26.86
N ASN A 221 13.79 12.86 -26.16
CA ASN A 221 13.27 14.13 -26.69
C ASN A 221 12.08 14.01 -27.65
N THR A 222 11.41 12.85 -27.69
CA THR A 222 10.18 12.68 -28.46
C THR A 222 8.98 13.14 -27.63
N VAL A 223 8.03 13.86 -28.23
CA VAL A 223 6.81 14.26 -27.54
C VAL A 223 5.76 13.17 -27.68
N ILE A 224 5.35 12.62 -26.54
CA ILE A 224 4.30 11.60 -26.45
C ILE A 224 3.06 12.18 -25.78
N ALA A 225 1.89 11.71 -26.22
CA ALA A 225 0.60 12.08 -25.69
C ALA A 225 0.11 11.04 -24.68
N VAL A 226 -0.33 11.49 -23.51
CA VAL A 226 -0.94 10.64 -22.48
C VAL A 226 -2.31 11.21 -22.12
N LYS A 227 -3.37 10.42 -22.32
CA LYS A 227 -4.74 10.82 -22.02
C LYS A 227 -5.11 10.52 -20.56
N ALA A 228 -6.16 11.17 -20.07
CA ALA A 228 -6.75 10.86 -18.77
C ALA A 228 -7.11 9.36 -18.67
N GLY A 229 -6.74 8.74 -17.57
CA GLY A 229 -6.89 7.31 -17.32
C GLY A 229 -5.83 6.41 -17.98
N GLU A 230 -4.86 6.97 -18.72
CA GLU A 230 -3.74 6.21 -19.28
C GLU A 230 -2.53 6.21 -18.35
N VAL A 231 -1.78 5.11 -18.39
CA VAL A 231 -0.52 4.99 -17.65
C VAL A 231 0.60 5.59 -18.48
N ILE A 232 1.48 6.35 -17.84
CA ILE A 232 2.61 7.00 -18.48
C ILE A 232 3.62 5.92 -18.94
N PRO A 233 3.98 5.83 -20.24
CA PRO A 233 4.79 4.73 -20.75
C PRO A 233 6.30 4.89 -20.49
N ILE A 234 6.80 6.12 -20.45
CA ILE A 234 8.23 6.47 -20.39
C ILE A 234 8.38 7.72 -19.52
N ASP A 235 9.49 7.85 -18.79
CA ASP A 235 9.81 9.06 -18.03
C ASP A 235 9.95 10.28 -18.95
N GLY A 236 9.52 11.43 -18.46
CA GLY A 236 9.64 12.67 -19.22
C GLY A 236 9.24 13.92 -18.46
N VAL A 237 9.18 15.03 -19.19
CA VAL A 237 8.77 16.34 -18.66
C VAL A 237 7.55 16.80 -19.43
N VAL A 238 6.53 17.28 -18.72
CA VAL A 238 5.33 17.85 -19.33
C VAL A 238 5.71 19.10 -20.12
N VAL A 239 5.36 19.13 -21.41
CA VAL A 239 5.58 20.29 -22.29
C VAL A 239 4.30 21.09 -22.46
N ASP A 240 3.16 20.40 -22.50
CA ASP A 240 1.86 21.01 -22.67
C ASP A 240 0.79 20.21 -21.89
N GLY A 241 -0.24 20.92 -21.43
CA GLY A 241 -1.30 20.38 -20.58
C GLY A 241 -1.04 20.48 -19.07
N ARG A 242 -2.10 20.21 -18.30
CA ARG A 242 -2.10 20.15 -16.82
C ARG A 242 -2.97 18.97 -16.40
N SER A 243 -2.54 18.28 -15.36
CA SER A 243 -3.11 17.00 -14.94
C SER A 243 -2.67 16.64 -13.53
N GLU A 244 -3.49 15.89 -12.80
CA GLU A 244 -3.08 15.15 -11.63
C GLU A 244 -2.63 13.74 -12.00
N VAL A 245 -1.46 13.35 -11.48
CA VAL A 245 -0.87 12.04 -11.73
C VAL A 245 -0.85 11.25 -10.41
N ASP A 246 -1.45 10.07 -10.42
CA ASP A 246 -1.35 9.10 -9.34
C ASP A 246 0.01 8.39 -9.42
N GLU A 247 0.92 8.83 -8.56
CA GLU A 247 2.26 8.24 -8.42
C GLU A 247 2.32 7.13 -7.35
N SER A 248 1.17 6.70 -6.79
CA SER A 248 1.09 5.73 -5.69
C SER A 248 1.75 4.39 -6.00
N THR A 249 1.81 4.00 -7.27
CA THR A 249 2.47 2.76 -7.71
C THR A 249 4.00 2.80 -7.52
N LEU A 250 4.60 3.98 -7.61
CA LEU A 250 6.05 4.19 -7.55
C LEU A 250 6.49 4.78 -6.20
N THR A 251 5.83 5.84 -5.76
CA THR A 251 6.15 6.57 -4.52
C THR A 251 5.46 5.95 -3.31
N GLY A 252 4.36 5.23 -3.52
CA GLY A 252 3.51 4.71 -2.44
C GLY A 252 2.67 5.79 -1.76
N GLU A 253 2.66 7.03 -2.27
CA GLU A 253 1.84 8.12 -1.75
C GLU A 253 0.42 8.02 -2.32
N SER A 254 -0.59 8.09 -1.45
CA SER A 254 -1.98 7.84 -1.84
C SER A 254 -2.69 9.05 -2.46
N PHE A 255 -2.04 10.23 -2.43
CA PHE A 255 -2.60 11.45 -2.99
C PHE A 255 -2.00 11.73 -4.37
N PRO A 256 -2.82 12.10 -5.36
CA PRO A 256 -2.34 12.53 -6.67
C PRO A 256 -1.44 13.77 -6.57
N VAL A 257 -0.46 13.84 -7.46
CA VAL A 257 0.46 14.98 -7.56
C VAL A 257 0.09 15.80 -8.78
N SER A 258 -0.14 17.11 -8.59
CA SER A 258 -0.43 18.03 -9.70
C SER A 258 0.81 18.24 -10.58
N LYS A 259 0.63 18.14 -11.90
CA LYS A 259 1.66 18.33 -12.91
C LYS A 259 1.25 19.43 -13.88
N GLN A 260 2.21 20.31 -14.14
CA GLN A 260 2.10 21.45 -15.05
C GLN A 260 3.27 21.45 -16.03
N PRO A 261 3.32 22.31 -17.06
CA PRO A 261 4.49 22.42 -17.92
C PRO A 261 5.77 22.54 -17.09
N ASP A 262 6.83 21.87 -17.55
CA ASP A 262 8.13 21.69 -16.89
C ASP A 262 8.13 20.75 -15.66
N SER A 263 6.99 20.14 -15.31
CA SER A 263 6.95 19.10 -14.26
C SER A 263 7.43 17.75 -14.78
N GLU A 264 8.22 17.04 -13.98
CA GLU A 264 8.64 15.67 -14.26
C GLU A 264 7.50 14.67 -14.03
N VAL A 265 7.41 13.67 -14.89
CA VAL A 265 6.46 12.56 -14.81
C VAL A 265 7.17 11.23 -15.05
N TRP A 266 6.75 10.21 -14.31
CA TRP A 266 7.44 8.93 -14.25
C TRP A 266 6.67 7.83 -14.99
N ALA A 267 7.38 6.89 -15.61
CA ALA A 267 6.74 5.74 -16.22
C ALA A 267 5.99 4.89 -15.18
N GLY A 268 4.85 4.30 -15.54
CA GLY A 268 4.06 3.41 -14.68
C GLY A 268 3.13 4.13 -13.68
N THR A 269 3.13 5.46 -13.66
CA THR A 269 2.15 6.27 -12.93
C THR A 269 0.91 6.51 -13.78
N LEU A 270 -0.23 6.74 -13.14
CA LEU A 270 -1.52 6.88 -13.83
C LEU A 270 -1.84 8.37 -13.98
N ASN A 271 -2.00 8.84 -15.21
CA ASN A 271 -2.63 10.14 -15.46
C ASN A 271 -4.11 10.02 -15.06
N ILE A 272 -4.56 10.77 -14.06
CA ILE A 272 -5.94 10.68 -13.55
C ILE A 272 -6.88 11.50 -14.42
N ASP A 273 -6.53 12.77 -14.61
CA ASP A 273 -7.35 13.76 -15.28
C ASP A 273 -6.54 14.64 -16.23
N GLY A 274 -7.20 15.17 -17.26
CA GLY A 274 -6.54 16.02 -18.24
C GLY A 274 -5.70 15.27 -19.28
N TYR A 275 -5.28 16.04 -20.29
CA TYR A 275 -4.39 15.60 -21.36
C TYR A 275 -3.02 16.21 -21.12
N ILE A 276 -1.97 15.39 -21.17
CA ILE A 276 -0.59 15.87 -21.11
C ILE A 276 0.17 15.45 -22.35
N ALA A 277 0.89 16.40 -22.94
CA ALA A 277 1.95 16.13 -23.90
C ALA A 277 3.28 16.26 -23.17
N MET A 278 4.06 15.18 -23.18
CA MET A 278 5.31 15.11 -22.42
C MET A 278 6.47 14.75 -23.34
N ARG A 279 7.63 15.34 -23.08
CA ARG A 279 8.88 15.07 -23.80
C ARG A 279 9.65 14.00 -23.05
N THR A 280 9.98 12.91 -23.73
CA THR A 280 10.73 11.80 -23.12
C THR A 280 12.13 12.24 -22.69
N THR A 281 12.50 11.93 -21.45
CA THR A 281 13.85 12.20 -20.90
C THR A 281 14.76 10.98 -20.95
N ALA A 282 14.17 9.78 -20.98
CA ALA A 282 14.89 8.51 -21.01
C ALA A 282 14.32 7.56 -22.07
N MET A 283 15.11 6.55 -22.45
CA MET A 283 14.62 5.39 -23.20
C MET A 283 13.78 4.49 -22.27
N ALA A 284 12.84 3.72 -22.81
CA ALA A 284 11.98 2.83 -22.01
C ALA A 284 12.77 1.88 -21.08
N ASP A 285 13.92 1.36 -21.54
CA ASP A 285 14.80 0.48 -20.75
C ASP A 285 15.50 1.19 -19.58
N ASN A 286 15.55 2.53 -19.60
CA ASN A 286 16.18 3.37 -18.58
C ASN A 286 15.16 4.17 -17.74
N SER A 287 13.86 3.88 -17.89
CA SER A 287 12.77 4.49 -17.09
C SER A 287 12.88 4.12 -15.60
N ALA A 288 12.21 4.89 -14.73
CA ALA A 288 12.21 4.67 -13.28
C ALA A 288 11.70 3.28 -12.91
N VAL A 289 10.63 2.80 -13.54
CA VAL A 289 10.11 1.44 -13.34
C VAL A 289 11.06 0.37 -13.87
N ALA A 290 11.71 0.60 -15.02
CA ALA A 290 12.71 -0.33 -15.55
C ALA A 290 13.95 -0.42 -14.65
N LYS A 291 14.42 0.71 -14.12
CA LYS A 291 15.49 0.79 -13.11
C LYS A 291 15.07 0.08 -11.82
N MET A 292 13.87 0.32 -11.30
CA MET A 292 13.33 -0.40 -10.14
C MET A 292 13.30 -1.91 -10.39
N ALA A 293 12.77 -2.37 -11.53
CA ALA A 293 12.72 -3.78 -11.87
C ALA A 293 14.12 -4.40 -11.95
N ARG A 294 15.07 -3.69 -12.58
CA ARG A 294 16.47 -4.13 -12.68
C ARG A 294 17.16 -4.17 -11.32
N LEU A 295 16.97 -3.16 -10.47
CA LEU A 295 17.55 -3.13 -9.13
C LEU A 295 16.96 -4.23 -8.24
N VAL A 296 15.65 -4.50 -8.34
CA VAL A 296 15.01 -5.62 -7.64
C VAL A 296 15.52 -6.97 -8.16
N GLU A 297 15.75 -7.09 -9.47
CA GLU A 297 16.37 -8.28 -10.07
C GLU A 297 17.82 -8.47 -9.63
N GLU A 298 18.62 -7.42 -9.63
CA GLU A 298 20.01 -7.44 -9.13
C GLU A 298 20.04 -7.78 -7.62
N ALA A 299 19.14 -7.21 -6.83
CA ALA A 299 18.99 -7.51 -5.41
C ALA A 299 18.61 -8.98 -5.15
N GLN A 300 17.82 -9.61 -6.03
CA GLN A 300 17.51 -11.05 -5.95
C GLN A 300 18.72 -11.94 -6.20
N ASN A 301 19.66 -11.46 -7.01
CA ASN A 301 20.90 -12.16 -7.31
C ASN A 301 21.96 -11.97 -6.21
N SER A 302 21.80 -10.94 -5.36
CA SER A 302 22.62 -10.78 -4.18
C SER A 302 22.28 -11.85 -3.13
N ARG A 303 23.29 -12.59 -2.66
CA ARG A 303 23.14 -13.57 -1.58
C ARG A 303 23.40 -12.90 -0.24
N SER A 304 22.49 -13.10 0.71
CA SER A 304 22.66 -12.59 2.08
C SER A 304 23.72 -13.37 2.85
N ASN A 305 24.21 -12.81 3.96
CA ASN A 305 25.23 -13.48 4.78
C ASN A 305 24.66 -14.74 5.43
N THR A 306 23.40 -14.69 5.89
CA THR A 306 22.71 -15.88 6.41
C THR A 306 22.59 -16.97 5.34
N GLN A 307 22.27 -16.60 4.09
CA GLN A 307 22.18 -17.55 2.99
C GLN A 307 23.54 -18.23 2.71
N ARG A 308 24.63 -17.45 2.66
CA ARG A 308 25.98 -17.99 2.48
C ARG A 308 26.38 -18.95 3.61
N LEU A 309 26.03 -18.63 4.85
CA LEU A 309 26.30 -19.49 6.00
C LEU A 309 25.51 -20.80 5.94
N ILE A 310 24.23 -20.74 5.55
CA ILE A 310 23.40 -21.94 5.34
C ILE A 310 23.95 -22.80 4.20
N ASP A 311 24.29 -22.19 3.06
CA ASP A 311 24.88 -22.90 1.91
C ASP A 311 26.20 -23.59 2.30
N THR A 312 27.04 -22.90 3.09
CA THR A 312 28.31 -23.45 3.60
C THR A 312 28.07 -24.61 4.56
N CYS A 313 27.10 -24.49 5.47
CA CYS A 313 26.72 -25.57 6.38
C CYS A 313 26.19 -26.80 5.60
N ALA A 314 25.32 -26.59 4.61
CA ALA A 314 24.76 -27.65 3.78
C ALA A 314 25.84 -28.42 2.99
N LYS A 315 26.88 -27.73 2.53
CA LYS A 315 28.03 -28.34 1.82
C LYS A 315 28.74 -29.42 2.65
N TYR A 316 28.87 -29.22 3.97
CA TYR A 316 29.52 -30.18 4.86
C TYR A 316 28.53 -31.17 5.50
N TYR A 317 27.30 -30.72 5.76
CA TYR A 317 26.25 -31.53 6.39
C TYR A 317 25.85 -32.73 5.52
N THR A 318 25.58 -32.54 4.23
CA THR A 318 25.07 -33.63 3.36
C THR A 318 26.05 -34.79 3.24
N PRO A 319 27.35 -34.59 2.94
CA PRO A 319 28.32 -35.69 2.91
C PRO A 319 28.51 -36.36 4.28
N ALA A 320 28.52 -35.59 5.37
CA ALA A 320 28.66 -36.14 6.72
C ALA A 320 27.50 -37.10 7.07
N VAL A 321 26.26 -36.72 6.76
CA VAL A 321 25.10 -37.59 7.00
C VAL A 321 25.11 -38.83 6.10
N VAL A 322 25.55 -38.72 4.84
CA VAL A 322 25.71 -39.87 3.94
C VAL A 322 26.75 -40.87 4.50
N VAL A 323 27.90 -40.39 4.98
CA VAL A 323 28.93 -41.24 5.61
C VAL A 323 28.39 -41.89 6.90
N MET A 324 27.66 -41.14 7.72
CA MET A 324 27.01 -41.69 8.93
C MET A 324 25.97 -42.76 8.57
N ALA A 325 25.11 -42.52 7.58
CA ALA A 325 24.13 -43.50 7.11
C ALA A 325 24.80 -44.78 6.59
N GLY A 326 25.88 -44.63 5.81
CA GLY A 326 26.69 -45.76 5.35
C GLY A 326 27.31 -46.54 6.51
N SER A 327 27.80 -45.85 7.53
CA SER A 327 28.37 -46.48 8.74
C SER A 327 27.31 -47.24 9.54
N VAL A 328 26.10 -46.68 9.69
CA VAL A 328 24.96 -47.32 10.36
C VAL A 328 24.48 -48.57 9.61
N ALA A 329 24.64 -48.63 8.29
CA ALA A 329 24.37 -49.84 7.51
C ALA A 329 25.52 -50.87 7.59
N ALA A 330 26.79 -50.41 7.50
CA ALA A 330 27.95 -51.27 7.36
C ALA A 330 28.37 -51.94 8.69
N ILE A 331 28.40 -51.21 9.81
CA ILE A 331 28.88 -51.74 11.10
C ILE A 331 28.04 -52.94 11.57
N PRO A 332 26.69 -52.88 11.60
CA PRO A 332 25.87 -54.02 12.00
C PRO A 332 25.96 -55.21 11.03
N ALA A 333 26.20 -54.96 9.74
CA ALA A 333 26.40 -56.00 8.74
C ALA A 333 27.72 -56.77 8.97
N ILE A 334 28.79 -56.06 9.31
CA ILE A 334 30.10 -56.66 9.63
C ILE A 334 30.04 -57.46 10.93
N VAL A 335 29.38 -56.92 11.96
CA VAL A 335 29.26 -57.54 13.30
C VAL A 335 28.18 -58.64 13.34
N LYS A 336 27.46 -58.90 12.24
CA LYS A 336 26.32 -59.83 12.15
C LYS A 336 25.30 -59.60 13.28
N ALA A 337 24.94 -58.34 13.50
CA ALA A 337 23.98 -57.97 14.53
C ALA A 337 22.58 -58.56 14.26
N HIS A 338 21.83 -58.83 15.33
CA HIS A 338 20.43 -59.25 15.23
C HIS A 338 19.59 -58.13 14.59
N ASN A 339 18.66 -58.47 13.70
CA ASN A 339 17.78 -57.55 12.96
C ASN A 339 18.47 -56.60 11.94
N LEU A 340 19.25 -57.15 10.99
CA LEU A 340 19.85 -56.37 9.89
C LEU A 340 18.83 -55.47 9.15
N LYS A 341 17.59 -55.94 8.94
CA LYS A 341 16.53 -55.15 8.28
C LYS A 341 16.28 -53.81 8.97
N HIS A 342 16.31 -53.78 10.31
CA HIS A 342 16.07 -52.55 11.08
C HIS A 342 17.20 -51.53 10.89
N TRP A 343 18.46 -51.99 10.93
CA TRP A 343 19.64 -51.13 10.73
C TRP A 343 19.71 -50.57 9.31
N PHE A 344 19.35 -51.38 8.29
CA PHE A 344 19.22 -50.89 6.92
C PHE A 344 18.09 -49.85 6.78
N GLN A 345 16.92 -50.08 7.39
CA GLN A 345 15.84 -49.07 7.40
C GLN A 345 16.26 -47.77 8.08
N LEU A 346 16.98 -47.85 9.22
CA LEU A 346 17.52 -46.68 9.92
C LEU A 346 18.51 -45.90 9.05
N ALA A 347 19.41 -46.60 8.34
CA ALA A 347 20.34 -45.97 7.41
C ALA A 347 19.62 -45.25 6.26
N LEU A 348 18.55 -45.84 5.70
CA LEU A 348 17.75 -45.20 4.65
C LEU A 348 17.01 -43.96 5.16
N VAL A 349 16.47 -43.98 6.38
CA VAL A 349 15.84 -42.81 7.00
C VAL A 349 16.85 -41.68 7.23
N LEU A 350 18.04 -42.00 7.74
CA LEU A 350 19.13 -41.02 7.91
C LEU A 350 19.56 -40.43 6.57
N LEU A 351 19.69 -41.26 5.54
CA LEU A 351 20.05 -40.82 4.19
C LEU A 351 19.02 -39.84 3.61
N VAL A 352 17.73 -40.15 3.70
CA VAL A 352 16.65 -39.29 3.18
C VAL A 352 16.56 -37.98 3.98
N SER A 353 16.76 -38.01 5.31
CA SER A 353 16.75 -36.82 6.15
C SER A 353 17.94 -35.86 5.90
N ALA A 354 18.95 -36.33 5.15
CA ALA A 354 20.08 -35.52 4.75
C ALA A 354 19.72 -34.34 3.83
N CYS A 355 18.59 -34.32 3.11
CA CYS A 355 18.26 -33.13 2.28
C CYS A 355 17.91 -31.92 3.17
N PRO A 356 18.67 -30.81 3.19
CA PRO A 356 18.28 -29.59 3.89
C PRO A 356 17.36 -28.71 3.01
N CYS A 357 16.41 -29.32 2.31
CA CYS A 357 15.57 -28.68 1.29
C CYS A 357 14.83 -27.44 1.88
N ALA A 358 14.14 -27.61 3.01
CA ALA A 358 13.42 -26.52 3.68
C ALA A 358 14.34 -25.39 4.20
N LEU A 359 15.52 -25.76 4.71
CA LEU A 359 16.47 -24.83 5.28
C LEU A 359 17.06 -23.91 4.21
N VAL A 360 17.52 -24.49 3.10
CA VAL A 360 18.18 -23.77 2.00
C VAL A 360 17.21 -22.85 1.27
N LEU A 361 15.97 -23.28 1.05
CA LEU A 361 14.99 -22.50 0.28
C LEU A 361 14.30 -21.39 1.09
N SER A 362 14.23 -21.52 2.42
CA SER A 362 13.46 -20.60 3.28
C SER A 362 13.94 -19.14 3.21
N THR A 363 15.25 -18.93 3.21
CA THR A 363 15.90 -17.60 3.24
C THR A 363 15.68 -16.81 1.94
N PRO A 364 16.01 -17.32 0.74
CA PRO A 364 15.84 -16.57 -0.50
C PRO A 364 14.38 -16.19 -0.76
N ILE A 365 13.41 -17.04 -0.38
CA ILE A 365 11.98 -16.72 -0.53
C ILE A 365 11.53 -15.64 0.46
N ALA A 366 11.98 -15.69 1.72
CA ALA A 366 11.66 -14.66 2.71
C ALA A 366 12.21 -13.29 2.28
N THR A 367 13.46 -13.26 1.84
CA THR A 367 14.13 -12.05 1.32
C THR A 367 13.42 -11.53 0.07
N PHE A 368 13.08 -12.41 -0.89
CA PHE A 368 12.31 -12.03 -2.08
C PHE A 368 10.97 -11.37 -1.69
N CYS A 369 10.19 -11.99 -0.80
CA CYS A 369 8.91 -11.44 -0.37
C CYS A 369 9.06 -10.08 0.34
N ALA A 370 10.16 -9.88 1.07
CA ALA A 370 10.45 -8.61 1.72
C ALA A 370 10.88 -7.51 0.72
N LEU A 371 11.78 -7.83 -0.22
CA LEU A 371 12.21 -6.90 -1.27
C LEU A 371 11.04 -6.47 -2.17
N LEU A 372 10.20 -7.43 -2.58
CA LEU A 372 8.99 -7.14 -3.36
C LEU A 372 8.03 -6.22 -2.59
N ARG A 373 7.87 -6.44 -1.28
CA ARG A 373 7.05 -5.57 -0.43
C ARG A 373 7.66 -4.18 -0.28
N ALA A 374 8.97 -4.08 -0.08
CA ALA A 374 9.67 -2.80 0.02
C ALA A 374 9.47 -1.99 -1.26
N ALA A 375 9.70 -2.62 -2.43
CA ALA A 375 9.51 -2.00 -3.74
C ALA A 375 8.09 -1.43 -3.92
N ARG A 376 7.04 -2.21 -3.61
CA ARG A 376 5.64 -1.75 -3.65
C ARG A 376 5.31 -0.59 -2.71
N THR A 377 6.16 -0.32 -1.73
CA THR A 377 5.99 0.77 -0.77
C THR A 377 6.90 1.96 -1.05
N GLY A 378 7.53 2.02 -2.24
CA GLY A 378 8.46 3.09 -2.62
C GLY A 378 9.84 2.99 -1.97
N LEU A 379 10.23 1.81 -1.47
CA LEU A 379 11.54 1.55 -0.86
C LEU A 379 12.33 0.57 -1.72
N LEU A 380 13.36 1.06 -2.41
CA LEU A 380 14.25 0.22 -3.21
C LEU A 380 15.42 -0.24 -2.36
N ILE A 381 15.61 -1.54 -2.21
CA ILE A 381 16.72 -2.13 -1.45
C ILE A 381 17.58 -2.92 -2.43
N LYS A 382 18.87 -2.56 -2.57
CA LYS A 382 19.79 -3.13 -3.57
C LYS A 382 20.32 -4.53 -3.24
N GLY A 383 19.97 -5.10 -2.08
CA GLY A 383 20.41 -6.44 -1.73
C GLY A 383 19.77 -7.07 -0.48
N GLY A 384 19.90 -8.39 -0.38
CA GLY A 384 19.44 -9.16 0.78
C GLY A 384 20.33 -9.01 2.02
N ASP A 385 21.61 -8.74 1.81
CA ASP A 385 22.58 -8.37 2.84
C ASP A 385 22.26 -7.00 3.46
N VAL A 386 21.89 -6.01 2.64
CA VAL A 386 21.41 -4.71 3.10
C VAL A 386 20.17 -4.86 3.99
N LEU A 387 19.24 -5.75 3.61
CA LEU A 387 18.05 -6.04 4.41
C LEU A 387 18.39 -6.68 5.77
N GLU A 388 19.41 -7.54 5.83
CA GLU A 388 19.92 -8.12 7.08
C GLU A 388 20.61 -7.06 7.95
N SER A 389 21.49 -6.24 7.35
CA SER A 389 22.14 -5.12 8.04
C SER A 389 21.13 -4.14 8.62
N LEU A 390 20.08 -3.79 7.85
CA LEU A 390 18.99 -2.91 8.29
C LEU A 390 18.20 -3.48 9.48
N ALA A 391 18.09 -4.81 9.58
CA ALA A 391 17.44 -5.45 10.73
C ALA A 391 18.26 -5.28 12.02
N SER A 392 19.59 -5.20 11.89
CA SER A 392 20.55 -5.11 13.00
C SER A 392 20.91 -3.69 13.43
N THR A 393 20.50 -2.66 12.67
CA THR A 393 20.78 -1.25 12.93
C THR A 393 20.47 -0.80 14.35
N LYS A 394 21.41 -0.06 14.94
CA LYS A 394 21.35 0.53 16.29
C LYS A 394 21.38 2.06 16.28
N VAL A 395 22.06 2.66 15.30
CA VAL A 395 22.15 4.12 15.14
C VAL A 395 21.64 4.53 13.77
N ALA A 396 20.95 5.66 13.71
CA ALA A 396 20.53 6.32 12.49
C ALA A 396 21.08 7.74 12.47
N ALA A 397 22.09 7.99 11.64
CA ALA A 397 22.58 9.30 11.30
C ALA A 397 21.73 9.89 10.16
N PHE A 398 21.30 11.14 10.32
CA PHE A 398 20.49 11.87 9.36
C PHE A 398 21.22 13.13 8.93
N ASP A 399 21.30 13.36 7.63
CA ASP A 399 21.56 14.71 7.14
C ASP A 399 20.37 15.63 7.47
N LYS A 400 20.65 16.93 7.64
CA LYS A 400 19.61 17.91 7.93
C LYS A 400 18.92 18.36 6.65
N THR A 401 19.67 18.95 5.73
CA THR A 401 19.15 19.77 4.63
C THR A 401 18.65 18.86 3.53
N GLY A 402 17.38 18.98 3.12
CA GLY A 402 16.78 18.14 2.08
C GLY A 402 16.45 16.69 2.52
N THR A 403 17.03 16.23 3.63
CA THR A 403 16.65 14.99 4.31
C THR A 403 15.60 15.23 5.40
N ILE A 404 15.98 15.73 6.60
CA ILE A 404 15.03 16.04 7.70
C ILE A 404 14.12 17.20 7.33
N THR A 405 14.71 18.19 6.67
CA THR A 405 14.05 19.39 6.19
C THR A 405 13.72 19.27 4.71
N ARG A 406 12.92 20.22 4.20
CA ARG A 406 12.52 20.22 2.79
C ARG A 406 13.68 20.59 1.86
N GLY A 407 14.66 21.34 2.36
CA GLY A 407 15.71 21.94 1.51
C GLY A 407 15.19 23.15 0.72
N GLU A 408 13.97 23.60 1.03
CA GLU A 408 13.34 24.81 0.51
C GLU A 408 13.52 25.90 1.57
N PHE A 409 14.35 26.89 1.26
CA PHE A 409 14.63 27.99 2.17
C PHE A 409 13.59 29.10 2.02
N SER A 410 13.32 29.83 3.10
CA SER A 410 12.53 31.08 3.07
C SER A 410 13.31 32.20 3.75
N VAL A 411 13.26 33.41 3.16
CA VAL A 411 13.81 34.61 3.80
C VAL A 411 12.86 35.05 4.91
N GLU A 412 13.32 34.97 6.16
CA GLU A 412 12.56 35.46 7.32
C GLU A 412 12.75 36.97 7.49
N GLU A 413 14.02 37.39 7.43
CA GLU A 413 14.40 38.76 7.75
C GLU A 413 15.60 39.17 6.90
N PHE A 414 15.60 40.42 6.45
CA PHE A 414 16.68 40.99 5.64
C PHE A 414 16.86 42.44 6.10
N GLN A 415 18.05 42.76 6.60
CA GLN A 415 18.38 44.06 7.20
C GLN A 415 19.63 44.64 6.55
N ALA A 416 19.60 45.93 6.24
CA ALA A 416 20.80 46.69 5.88
C ALA A 416 21.52 47.15 7.16
N VAL A 417 22.84 47.04 7.19
CA VAL A 417 23.67 47.46 8.33
C VAL A 417 24.33 48.80 7.98
N GLY A 418 23.96 49.85 8.70
CA GLY A 418 24.41 51.24 8.48
C GLY A 418 23.51 52.04 7.53
N GLU A 419 23.76 53.36 7.45
CA GLU A 419 22.95 54.30 6.63
C GLU A 419 23.49 54.49 5.20
N ARG A 420 24.63 53.89 4.84
CA ARG A 420 25.31 54.14 3.55
C ARG A 420 24.63 53.49 2.34
N VAL A 421 23.91 52.39 2.53
CA VAL A 421 23.35 51.58 1.43
C VAL A 421 21.85 51.43 1.62
N SER A 422 21.07 51.77 0.58
CA SER A 422 19.62 51.56 0.60
C SER A 422 19.30 50.07 0.50
N MET A 423 18.19 49.65 1.11
CA MET A 423 17.72 48.27 1.06
C MET A 423 17.51 47.75 -0.38
N GLN A 424 17.05 48.62 -1.28
CA GLN A 424 16.84 48.28 -2.69
C GLN A 424 18.17 48.01 -3.41
N GLN A 425 19.22 48.79 -3.09
CA GLN A 425 20.55 48.60 -3.67
C GLN A 425 21.22 47.32 -3.16
N LEU A 426 21.06 47.03 -1.87
CA LEU A 426 21.55 45.80 -1.25
C LEU A 426 20.88 44.55 -1.84
N LEU A 427 19.56 44.57 -2.02
CA LEU A 427 18.82 43.49 -2.69
C LEU A 427 19.23 43.33 -4.15
N TYR A 428 19.44 44.44 -4.87
CA TYR A 428 19.92 44.40 -6.26
C TYR A 428 21.28 43.71 -6.38
N TRP A 429 22.23 44.07 -5.50
CA TRP A 429 23.55 43.45 -5.48
C TRP A 429 23.48 41.96 -5.14
N VAL A 430 22.77 41.60 -4.07
CA VAL A 430 22.66 40.19 -3.64
C VAL A 430 21.98 39.35 -4.72
N ALA A 431 20.83 39.78 -5.24
CA ALA A 431 20.11 39.03 -6.26
C ALA A 431 20.89 38.92 -7.58
N SER A 432 21.62 39.96 -7.98
CA SER A 432 22.42 39.91 -9.22
C SER A 432 23.59 38.93 -9.11
N ILE A 433 24.30 38.89 -7.97
CA ILE A 433 25.39 37.93 -7.75
C ILE A 433 24.84 36.51 -7.56
N GLU A 434 23.81 36.34 -6.74
CA GLU A 434 23.19 35.03 -6.47
C GLU A 434 22.51 34.44 -7.71
N SER A 435 22.04 35.25 -8.66
CA SER A 435 21.48 34.74 -9.92
C SER A 435 22.46 33.91 -10.77
N ARG A 436 23.78 34.02 -10.51
CA ARG A 436 24.82 33.18 -11.13
C ARG A 436 25.16 31.92 -10.33
N SER A 437 24.64 31.80 -9.11
CA SER A 437 24.86 30.67 -8.21
C SER A 437 23.81 29.58 -8.46
N SER A 438 24.24 28.32 -8.46
CA SER A 438 23.36 27.15 -8.53
C SER A 438 22.91 26.67 -7.13
N HIS A 439 23.23 27.41 -6.08
CA HIS A 439 22.92 27.03 -4.71
C HIS A 439 21.41 27.20 -4.42
N PRO A 440 20.74 26.28 -3.68
CA PRO A 440 19.31 26.39 -3.35
C PRO A 440 18.92 27.66 -2.57
N MET A 441 19.86 28.24 -1.81
CA MET A 441 19.65 29.53 -1.13
C MET A 441 19.62 30.72 -2.10
N ALA A 442 20.25 30.59 -3.27
CA ALA A 442 20.40 31.66 -4.24
C ALA A 442 19.06 32.02 -4.89
N SER A 443 18.30 31.01 -5.32
CA SER A 443 16.98 31.22 -5.93
C SER A 443 16.03 31.94 -4.98
N VAL A 444 16.06 31.59 -3.69
CA VAL A 444 15.20 32.21 -2.66
C VAL A 444 15.54 33.68 -2.45
N LEU A 445 16.83 34.04 -2.47
CA LEU A 445 17.25 35.43 -2.38
C LEU A 445 16.86 36.25 -3.63
N VAL A 446 16.95 35.62 -4.80
CA VAL A 446 16.50 36.22 -6.08
C VAL A 446 14.99 36.43 -6.09
N ASP A 447 14.21 35.41 -5.72
CA ASP A 447 12.75 35.46 -5.65
C ASP A 447 12.29 36.50 -4.62
N TYR A 448 12.98 36.59 -3.48
CA TYR A 448 12.71 37.61 -2.47
C TYR A 448 12.95 39.02 -3.01
N ALA A 449 14.04 39.26 -3.74
CA ALA A 449 14.30 40.56 -4.37
C ALA A 449 13.26 40.91 -5.44
N GLN A 450 12.84 39.94 -6.27
CA GLN A 450 11.78 40.12 -7.26
C GLN A 450 10.43 40.44 -6.60
N SER A 451 10.10 39.80 -5.47
CA SER A 451 8.89 40.10 -4.68
C SER A 451 8.86 41.54 -4.15
N LYS A 452 10.05 42.16 -3.99
CA LYS A 452 10.24 43.56 -3.61
C LYS A 452 10.43 44.49 -4.82
N SER A 453 10.10 44.02 -6.02
CA SER A 453 10.18 44.75 -7.28
C SER A 453 11.62 45.15 -7.68
N VAL A 454 12.61 44.34 -7.31
CA VAL A 454 14.01 44.50 -7.73
C VAL A 454 14.36 43.40 -8.72
N GLU A 455 14.64 43.77 -9.97
CA GLU A 455 15.06 42.82 -11.01
C GLU A 455 16.58 42.56 -10.95
N PRO A 456 17.03 41.30 -10.89
CA PRO A 456 18.44 40.95 -10.93
C PRO A 456 19.04 41.21 -12.33
N LYS A 457 20.24 41.79 -12.38
CA LYS A 457 20.99 41.98 -13.63
C LYS A 457 22.28 41.17 -13.58
N SER A 458 22.17 39.89 -13.91
CA SER A 458 23.28 38.94 -13.89
C SER A 458 24.43 39.34 -14.83
N GLU A 459 24.17 40.11 -15.90
CA GLU A 459 25.15 40.57 -16.89
C GLU A 459 26.18 41.56 -16.32
N ASN A 460 25.79 42.33 -15.30
CA ASN A 460 26.64 43.36 -14.69
C ASN A 460 27.66 42.81 -13.68
N VAL A 461 27.57 41.51 -13.35
CA VAL A 461 28.48 40.86 -12.39
C VAL A 461 29.78 40.47 -13.08
N THR A 462 30.86 41.08 -12.62
CA THR A 462 32.24 40.81 -13.02
C THR A 462 32.98 40.03 -11.91
N GLU A 463 34.02 39.28 -12.26
CA GLU A 463 34.84 38.49 -11.32
C GLU A 463 34.08 37.54 -10.33
N PHE A 464 33.04 36.86 -10.80
CA PHE A 464 32.30 35.91 -9.96
C PHE A 464 33.17 34.73 -9.48
N GLN A 465 33.20 34.49 -8.17
CA GLN A 465 33.92 33.36 -7.55
C GLN A 465 33.06 32.68 -6.48
N ILE A 466 33.14 31.35 -6.42
CA ILE A 466 32.48 30.53 -5.38
C ILE A 466 33.55 30.03 -4.41
N TYR A 467 33.31 30.21 -3.10
CA TYR A 467 34.12 29.67 -2.02
C TYR A 467 33.34 28.55 -1.31
N PRO A 468 33.66 27.26 -1.58
CA PRO A 468 32.91 26.14 -1.02
C PRO A 468 32.85 26.16 0.51
N GLY A 469 31.64 26.06 1.06
CA GLY A 469 31.42 26.07 2.52
C GLY A 469 31.61 27.44 3.19
N GLU A 470 31.81 28.51 2.43
CA GLU A 470 32.00 29.88 2.95
C GLU A 470 31.03 30.89 2.33
N GLY A 471 30.87 30.92 1.00
CA GLY A 471 30.02 31.89 0.31
C GLY A 471 30.43 32.16 -1.14
N ILE A 472 30.04 33.31 -1.67
CA ILE A 472 30.32 33.77 -3.03
C ILE A 472 30.84 35.22 -3.03
N TYR A 473 31.54 35.56 -4.10
CA TYR A 473 32.05 36.90 -4.39
C TYR A 473 31.64 37.33 -5.79
N GLY A 474 31.36 38.61 -5.96
CA GLY A 474 31.17 39.24 -7.27
C GLY A 474 31.37 40.74 -7.20
N GLU A 475 31.77 41.32 -8.33
CA GLU A 475 31.99 42.76 -8.47
C GLU A 475 30.90 43.37 -9.36
N ILE A 476 30.21 44.39 -8.84
CA ILE A 476 29.17 45.16 -9.54
C ILE A 476 29.52 46.64 -9.41
N ASP A 477 29.54 47.38 -10.53
CA ASP A 477 29.80 48.83 -10.57
C ASP A 477 31.11 49.24 -9.83
N GLY A 478 32.16 48.42 -9.89
CA GLY A 478 33.45 48.65 -9.23
C GLY A 478 33.45 48.40 -7.71
N SER A 479 32.37 47.82 -7.17
CA SER A 479 32.25 47.43 -5.76
C SER A 479 32.34 45.92 -5.60
N GLY A 480 33.34 45.45 -4.85
CA GLY A 480 33.54 44.03 -4.56
C GLY A 480 32.68 43.58 -3.38
N ILE A 481 31.75 42.65 -3.64
CA ILE A 481 30.72 42.23 -2.69
C ILE A 481 30.91 40.76 -2.33
N TYR A 482 30.97 40.49 -1.03
CA TYR A 482 31.09 39.16 -0.44
C TYR A 482 29.78 38.78 0.24
N ILE A 483 29.24 37.61 -0.10
CA ILE A 483 27.97 37.10 0.43
C ILE A 483 28.22 35.70 0.99
N GLY A 484 27.90 35.44 2.26
CA GLY A 484 28.16 34.12 2.83
C GLY A 484 28.01 34.00 4.34
N ASN A 485 28.56 32.92 4.90
CA ASN A 485 28.57 32.68 6.34
C ASN A 485 29.63 33.50 7.06
N LYS A 486 29.75 33.37 8.38
CA LYS A 486 30.72 34.15 9.19
C LYS A 486 32.18 34.04 8.70
N ARG A 487 32.59 32.95 8.05
CA ARG A 487 33.95 32.76 7.51
C ARG A 487 34.24 33.70 6.33
N ILE A 488 33.22 34.07 5.55
CA ILE A 488 33.37 35.02 4.42
C ILE A 488 33.82 36.41 4.89
N LEU A 489 33.44 36.82 6.10
CA LEU A 489 33.79 38.12 6.68
C LEU A 489 35.29 38.23 6.94
N SER A 490 35.93 37.13 7.31
CA SER A 490 37.39 37.07 7.50
C SER A 490 38.11 37.27 6.16
N ARG A 491 37.57 36.76 5.06
CA ARG A 491 38.10 37.01 3.71
C ARG A 491 37.90 38.45 3.26
N ALA A 492 36.76 39.04 3.60
CA ALA A 492 36.48 40.44 3.34
C ALA A 492 37.31 41.41 4.21
N SER A 493 38.17 40.92 5.12
CA SER A 493 38.95 41.71 6.07
C SER A 493 38.10 42.64 6.94
N CYS A 494 36.90 42.19 7.32
CA CYS A 494 35.95 42.95 8.12
C CYS A 494 36.10 42.60 9.62
N GLU A 495 36.48 43.56 10.46
CA GLU A 495 36.76 43.34 11.90
C GLU A 495 35.54 43.54 12.81
N THR A 496 34.53 44.30 12.38
CA THR A 496 33.31 44.59 13.16
C THR A 496 32.17 43.65 12.79
N VAL A 497 31.85 42.71 13.69
CA VAL A 497 30.64 41.87 13.62
C VAL A 497 29.71 42.29 14.76
N PRO A 498 28.51 42.86 14.50
CA PRO A 498 27.55 43.16 15.55
C PRO A 498 27.11 41.90 16.30
N ASP A 499 26.99 41.96 17.63
CA ASP A 499 26.44 40.87 18.45
C ASP A 499 24.92 40.83 18.27
N MET A 500 24.45 40.18 17.21
CA MET A 500 23.02 40.06 16.91
C MET A 500 22.40 38.89 17.66
N LYS A 501 22.06 39.12 18.94
CA LYS A 501 21.40 38.13 19.81
C LYS A 501 19.88 38.01 19.59
N ASP A 502 19.26 38.91 18.82
CA ASP A 502 17.79 39.05 18.75
C ASP A 502 17.16 38.86 17.37
N MET A 503 17.91 38.50 16.31
CA MET A 503 17.30 38.24 14.99
C MET A 503 16.50 36.93 14.97
N LYS A 504 15.28 36.98 14.42
CA LYS A 504 14.43 35.81 14.24
C LYS A 504 14.80 35.11 12.94
N GLY A 505 15.74 34.17 13.01
CA GLY A 505 16.08 33.34 11.87
C GLY A 505 17.22 32.37 12.15
N VAL A 506 17.34 31.36 11.29
CA VAL A 506 17.99 30.07 11.61
C VAL A 506 19.41 30.01 11.03
N THR A 507 19.56 30.41 9.77
CA THR A 507 20.84 30.53 9.06
C THR A 507 21.08 31.99 8.72
N VAL A 508 22.13 32.58 9.31
CA VAL A 508 22.49 33.99 9.12
C VAL A 508 23.51 34.10 7.99
N GLY A 509 23.15 34.86 6.96
CA GLY A 509 24.04 35.28 5.89
C GLY A 509 24.48 36.72 6.06
N TYR A 510 25.75 36.99 5.78
CA TYR A 510 26.37 38.29 5.88
C TYR A 510 26.73 38.80 4.48
N VAL A 511 26.53 40.09 4.26
CA VAL A 511 26.91 40.80 3.05
C VAL A 511 27.91 41.88 3.41
N ALA A 512 29.12 41.78 2.85
CA ALA A 512 30.19 42.75 3.06
C ALA A 512 30.60 43.40 1.73
N CYS A 513 30.93 44.68 1.78
CA CYS A 513 31.43 45.45 0.65
C CYS A 513 32.59 46.33 1.14
N ASN A 514 33.71 46.35 0.41
CA ASN A 514 34.86 47.22 0.69
C ASN A 514 35.34 47.21 2.17
N LYS A 515 35.43 46.01 2.78
CA LYS A 515 35.86 45.78 4.18
C LYS A 515 34.87 46.21 5.28
N GLU A 516 33.63 46.56 4.92
CA GLU A 516 32.56 46.86 5.88
C GLU A 516 31.37 45.90 5.70
N LEU A 517 30.67 45.61 6.80
CA LEU A 517 29.42 44.83 6.79
C LEU A 517 28.26 45.76 6.39
N ILE A 518 27.62 45.47 5.26
CA ILE A 518 26.55 46.31 4.69
C ILE A 518 25.15 45.70 4.82
N GLY A 519 25.05 44.40 5.11
CA GLY A 519 23.77 43.73 5.19
C GLY A 519 23.84 42.38 5.88
N VAL A 520 22.72 41.99 6.48
CA VAL A 520 22.52 40.67 7.06
C VAL A 520 21.13 40.17 6.69
N PHE A 521 21.06 38.90 6.34
CA PHE A 521 19.80 38.23 6.04
C PHE A 521 19.73 36.92 6.80
N THR A 522 18.52 36.50 7.12
CA THR A 522 18.27 35.23 7.80
C THR A 522 17.35 34.36 6.98
N LEU A 523 17.79 33.14 6.76
CA LEU A 523 17.01 32.10 6.12
C LEU A 523 16.51 31.11 7.16
N SER A 524 15.33 30.55 6.91
CA SER A 524 14.81 29.39 7.62
C SER A 524 14.57 28.25 6.64
N ASP A 525 14.72 27.02 7.14
CA ASP A 525 14.43 25.79 6.41
C ASP A 525 13.48 24.97 7.26
N ALA A 526 12.31 24.66 6.72
CA ALA A 526 11.24 24.00 7.45
C ALA A 526 11.45 22.48 7.51
N CYS A 527 11.25 21.89 8.69
CA CYS A 527 11.24 20.43 8.83
C CYS A 527 10.12 19.81 7.96
N ARG A 528 10.38 18.63 7.36
CA ARG A 528 9.34 17.89 6.63
C ARG A 528 8.22 17.45 7.57
N THR A 529 7.01 17.37 7.03
CA THR A 529 5.86 16.82 7.75
C THR A 529 6.11 15.35 8.05
N GLY A 530 5.96 14.94 9.31
CA GLY A 530 6.22 13.56 9.73
C GLY A 530 7.68 13.24 10.13
N SER A 531 8.65 14.15 9.96
CA SER A 531 10.04 13.93 10.43
C SER A 531 10.11 13.65 11.93
N ALA A 532 9.38 14.43 12.74
CA ALA A 532 9.33 14.24 14.19
C ALA A 532 8.69 12.88 14.57
N GLU A 533 7.66 12.45 13.85
CA GLU A 533 7.01 11.15 14.06
C GLU A 533 7.96 10.00 13.72
N ALA A 534 8.67 10.09 12.59
CA ALA A 534 9.62 9.08 12.14
C ALA A 534 10.76 8.89 13.16
N LEU A 535 11.32 10.00 13.68
CA LEU A 535 12.36 9.95 14.70
C LEU A 535 11.86 9.38 16.03
N LYS A 536 10.64 9.74 16.47
CA LYS A 536 10.01 9.14 17.66
C LYS A 536 9.81 7.65 17.49
N GLU A 537 9.38 7.21 16.31
CA GLU A 537 9.18 5.79 16.01
C GLU A 537 10.51 5.03 15.98
N LEU A 538 11.57 5.58 15.39
CA LEU A 538 12.91 4.98 15.43
C LEU A 538 13.44 4.85 16.86
N ARG A 539 13.23 5.86 17.70
CA ARG A 539 13.57 5.80 19.13
C ARG A 539 12.78 4.70 19.85
N SER A 540 11.50 4.52 19.53
CA SER A 540 10.67 3.42 20.08
C SER A 540 11.15 2.03 19.62
N LEU A 541 11.82 1.95 18.47
CA LEU A 541 12.48 0.74 17.97
C LEU A 541 13.86 0.52 18.60
N GLY A 542 14.29 1.37 19.54
CA GLY A 542 15.60 1.30 20.18
C GLY A 542 16.75 1.72 19.26
N ILE A 543 16.47 2.57 18.27
CA ILE A 543 17.49 3.15 17.39
C ILE A 543 17.79 4.58 17.87
N LYS A 544 19.07 4.87 18.08
CA LYS A 544 19.55 6.20 18.46
C LYS A 544 19.65 7.07 17.20
N SER A 545 18.96 8.21 17.18
CA SER A 545 18.99 9.14 16.05
C SER A 545 20.01 10.26 16.28
N VAL A 546 20.87 10.51 15.30
CA VAL A 546 21.93 11.54 15.31
C VAL A 546 21.73 12.44 14.09
N MET A 547 21.86 13.75 14.25
CA MET A 547 21.86 14.71 13.13
C MET A 547 23.31 15.10 12.79
N LEU A 548 23.67 15.02 11.51
CA LEU A 548 24.93 15.49 10.96
C LEU A 548 24.63 16.60 9.97
N THR A 549 25.23 17.78 10.11
CA THR A 549 24.98 18.88 9.18
C THR A 549 26.21 19.77 9.00
N GLY A 550 26.35 20.35 7.80
CA GLY A 550 27.32 21.41 7.52
C GLY A 550 26.85 22.80 7.97
N ASP A 551 25.57 22.93 8.35
CA ASP A 551 24.98 24.20 8.77
C ASP A 551 25.48 24.63 10.15
N SER A 552 25.21 25.90 10.49
CA SER A 552 25.59 26.47 11.79
C SER A 552 24.95 25.73 12.97
N THR A 553 25.62 25.82 14.12
CA THR A 553 25.12 25.29 15.40
C THR A 553 23.73 25.83 15.78
N ALA A 554 23.47 27.12 15.52
CA ALA A 554 22.17 27.74 15.73
C ALA A 554 21.08 27.08 14.87
N ALA A 555 21.39 26.82 13.59
CA ALA A 555 20.46 26.20 12.66
C ALA A 555 20.12 24.76 13.03
N ALA A 556 21.12 23.98 13.43
CA ALA A 556 20.95 22.61 13.86
C ALA A 556 20.10 22.50 15.16
N THR A 557 20.36 23.39 16.12
CA THR A 557 19.61 23.44 17.39
C THR A 557 18.15 23.84 17.17
N TYR A 558 17.90 24.77 16.25
CA TYR A 558 16.54 25.16 15.89
C TYR A 558 15.75 24.00 15.25
N ALA A 559 16.36 23.27 14.31
CA ALA A 559 15.75 22.07 13.73
C ALA A 559 15.46 21.02 14.81
N GLN A 560 16.39 20.82 15.76
CA GLN A 560 16.18 19.91 16.90
C GLN A 560 14.99 20.33 17.78
N ASN A 561 14.83 21.63 18.04
CA ASN A 561 13.70 22.18 18.80
C ASN A 561 12.38 21.97 18.06
N GLN A 562 12.32 22.20 16.74
CA GLN A 562 11.12 21.94 15.92
C GLN A 562 10.71 20.46 15.97
N LEU A 563 11.68 19.54 16.03
CA LEU A 563 11.44 18.11 16.13
C LEU A 563 11.04 17.66 17.55
N GLY A 564 11.04 18.57 18.54
CA GLY A 564 10.70 18.31 19.93
C GLY A 564 11.82 17.62 20.72
N ASN A 565 13.09 17.93 20.43
CA ASN A 565 14.28 17.40 21.12
C ASN A 565 14.35 15.86 21.15
N VAL A 566 13.94 15.23 20.05
CA VAL A 566 13.91 13.76 19.92
C VAL A 566 15.29 13.16 19.60
N LEU A 567 16.15 13.93 18.94
CA LEU A 567 17.51 13.54 18.54
C LEU A 567 18.42 13.37 19.76
N ALA A 568 19.28 12.35 19.73
CA ALA A 568 20.19 12.04 20.83
C ALA A 568 21.47 12.88 20.77
N GLU A 569 22.01 13.11 19.57
CA GLU A 569 23.22 13.89 19.33
C GLU A 569 23.03 14.74 18.06
N VAL A 570 23.63 15.94 18.05
CA VAL A 570 23.62 16.87 16.93
C VAL A 570 25.05 17.35 16.71
N HIS A 571 25.57 17.15 15.50
CA HIS A 571 26.88 17.61 15.07
C HIS A 571 26.70 18.58 13.90
N ALA A 572 27.17 19.81 14.07
CA ALA A 572 26.99 20.91 13.14
C ALA A 572 28.33 21.42 12.60
N GLU A 573 28.30 22.25 11.56
CA GLU A 573 29.48 22.87 10.93
C GLU A 573 30.50 21.85 10.37
N LEU A 574 30.01 20.68 9.94
CA LEU A 574 30.81 19.58 9.44
C LEU A 574 31.20 19.71 7.96
N LEU A 575 32.43 19.35 7.62
CA LEU A 575 32.84 19.08 6.25
C LEU A 575 32.45 17.64 5.83
N PRO A 576 32.41 17.33 4.52
CA PRO A 576 32.12 15.97 4.03
C PRO A 576 33.04 14.90 4.65
N GLU A 577 34.33 15.19 4.83
CA GLU A 577 35.30 14.29 5.46
C GLU A 577 34.99 14.04 6.95
N ASP A 578 34.53 15.08 7.65
CA ASP A 578 34.13 14.98 9.05
C ASP A 578 32.88 14.10 9.20
N LYS A 579 31.92 14.20 8.28
CA LYS A 579 30.74 13.30 8.28
C LYS A 579 31.17 11.83 8.17
N VAL A 580 32.13 11.52 7.30
CA VAL A 580 32.66 10.15 7.15
C VAL A 580 33.35 9.67 8.43
N ARG A 581 34.16 10.53 9.07
CA ARG A 581 34.82 10.21 10.34
C ARG A 581 33.80 9.91 11.44
N ILE A 582 32.81 10.78 11.62
CA ILE A 582 31.78 10.64 12.66
C ILE A 582 30.93 9.39 12.42
N VAL A 583 30.56 9.08 11.16
CA VAL A 583 29.86 7.82 10.84
C VAL A 583 30.72 6.59 11.22
N GLY A 584 32.03 6.66 11.02
CA GLY A 584 32.97 5.63 11.50
C GLY A 584 32.99 5.49 13.03
N GLU A 585 33.08 6.60 13.75
CA GLU A 585 33.06 6.62 15.23
C GLU A 585 31.74 6.09 15.80
N LEU A 586 30.59 6.47 15.21
CA LEU A 586 29.27 5.96 15.59
C LEU A 586 29.19 4.44 15.38
N LYS A 587 29.75 3.94 14.29
CA LYS A 587 29.78 2.51 13.97
C LYS A 587 30.58 1.70 14.99
N GLU A 588 31.73 2.21 15.43
CA GLU A 588 32.57 1.54 16.43
C GLU A 588 31.98 1.63 17.84
N ARG A 589 31.41 2.79 18.22
CA ARG A 589 30.90 3.05 19.56
C ARG A 589 29.54 2.39 19.83
N ASP A 590 28.59 2.59 18.92
CA ASP A 590 27.18 2.29 19.14
C ASP A 590 26.68 1.08 18.29
N GLY A 591 27.46 0.63 17.30
CA GLY A 591 27.19 -0.55 16.47
C GLY A 591 26.67 -0.24 15.06
N PRO A 592 25.97 -1.18 14.38
CA PRO A 592 25.58 -1.03 12.98
C PRO A 592 24.81 0.27 12.70
N THR A 593 25.34 1.07 11.78
CA THR A 593 24.91 2.45 11.56
C THR A 593 24.20 2.61 10.22
N LEU A 594 23.03 3.27 10.28
CA LEU A 594 22.24 3.73 9.13
C LEU A 594 22.58 5.20 8.88
N MET A 595 22.94 5.58 7.65
CA MET A 595 23.09 6.98 7.24
C MET A 595 21.98 7.32 6.26
N VAL A 596 21.32 8.47 6.43
CA VAL A 596 20.27 8.98 5.54
C VAL A 596 20.68 10.34 5.02
N GLY A 597 20.67 10.53 3.70
CA GLY A 597 21.08 11.78 3.06
C GLY A 597 20.51 11.93 1.65
N ASP A 598 20.69 13.09 1.05
CA ASP A 598 20.17 13.43 -0.29
C ASP A 598 21.25 14.08 -1.17
N GLY A 599 22.29 14.67 -0.57
CA GLY A 599 23.31 15.42 -1.28
C GLY A 599 24.46 14.58 -1.85
N MET A 600 25.12 15.14 -2.87
CA MET A 600 26.42 14.66 -3.36
C MET A 600 27.48 14.66 -2.25
N ASN A 601 27.38 15.62 -1.33
CA ASN A 601 28.27 15.75 -0.16
C ASN A 601 28.13 14.59 0.83
N ASP A 602 27.02 13.85 0.80
CA ASP A 602 26.74 12.75 1.71
C ASP A 602 27.10 11.40 1.12
N ALA A 603 27.37 11.32 -0.19
CA ALA A 603 27.71 10.07 -0.88
C ALA A 603 28.88 9.30 -0.21
N PRO A 604 29.98 9.96 0.22
CA PRO A 604 31.04 9.27 0.96
C PRO A 604 30.58 8.71 2.32
N ALA A 605 29.73 9.46 3.04
CA ALA A 605 29.20 9.04 4.34
C ALA A 605 28.18 7.90 4.20
N LEU A 606 27.33 7.94 3.16
CA LEU A 606 26.38 6.88 2.79
C LEU A 606 27.09 5.57 2.45
N ALA A 607 28.23 5.64 1.76
CA ALA A 607 29.05 4.48 1.41
C ALA A 607 29.80 3.87 2.62
N LYS A 608 30.17 4.70 3.60
CA LYS A 608 30.88 4.24 4.82
C LYS A 608 29.95 3.54 5.82
N ALA A 609 28.68 3.92 5.85
CA ALA A 609 27.67 3.34 6.74
C ALA A 609 27.37 1.87 6.40
N ASP A 610 26.86 1.09 7.36
CA ASP A 610 26.42 -0.29 7.12
C ASP A 610 25.18 -0.34 6.22
N VAL A 611 24.34 0.68 6.33
CA VAL A 611 23.22 0.91 5.43
C VAL A 611 23.16 2.41 5.10
N GLY A 612 23.34 2.73 3.82
CA GLY A 612 23.17 4.09 3.29
C GLY A 612 21.79 4.22 2.65
N VAL A 613 21.01 5.21 3.05
CA VAL A 613 19.69 5.52 2.49
C VAL A 613 19.74 6.85 1.79
N SER A 614 19.44 6.89 0.50
CA SER A 614 19.28 8.15 -0.22
C SER A 614 17.82 8.53 -0.40
N MET A 615 17.53 9.83 -0.36
CA MET A 615 16.29 10.38 -0.90
C MET A 615 16.32 10.26 -2.43
N GLY A 616 15.26 9.76 -3.06
CA GLY A 616 15.26 9.40 -4.49
C GLY A 616 14.59 10.40 -5.42
N VAL A 617 13.66 11.23 -4.92
CA VAL A 617 13.00 12.30 -5.71
C VAL A 617 13.74 13.62 -5.55
N SER A 618 14.25 13.90 -4.35
CA SER A 618 15.00 15.13 -4.03
C SER A 618 16.52 14.95 -4.01
N GLY A 619 17.03 13.72 -4.12
CA GLY A 619 18.46 13.44 -3.94
C GLY A 619 19.25 13.38 -5.25
N SER A 620 20.54 13.69 -5.16
CA SER A 620 21.45 13.67 -6.32
C SER A 620 21.62 12.27 -6.91
N ALA A 621 21.83 12.18 -8.22
CA ALA A 621 22.09 10.91 -8.92
C ALA A 621 23.28 10.14 -8.30
N VAL A 622 24.30 10.87 -7.84
CA VAL A 622 25.48 10.31 -7.15
C VAL A 622 25.08 9.68 -5.81
N ALA A 623 24.21 10.32 -5.03
CA ALA A 623 23.70 9.77 -3.77
C ALA A 623 22.83 8.52 -4.01
N MET A 624 22.01 8.51 -5.07
CA MET A 624 21.22 7.33 -5.46
C MET A 624 22.07 6.15 -5.91
N GLU A 625 23.18 6.39 -6.60
CA GLU A 625 24.08 5.34 -7.05
C GLU A 625 24.87 4.74 -5.89
N THR A 626 25.36 5.58 -4.98
CA THR A 626 26.16 5.18 -3.81
C THR A 626 25.35 4.59 -2.66
N SER A 627 24.06 4.91 -2.54
CA SER A 627 23.22 4.38 -1.46
C SER A 627 22.86 2.91 -1.64
N HIS A 628 22.62 2.23 -0.52
CA HIS A 628 22.18 0.83 -0.47
C HIS A 628 20.65 0.71 -0.56
N ILE A 629 19.94 1.73 -0.07
CA ILE A 629 18.49 1.86 -0.10
C ILE A 629 18.14 3.22 -0.71
N THR A 630 17.16 3.25 -1.59
CA THR A 630 16.65 4.49 -2.18
C THR A 630 15.18 4.66 -1.84
N LEU A 631 14.83 5.80 -1.25
CA LEU A 631 13.46 6.20 -0.97
C LEU A 631 12.87 6.89 -2.21
N MET A 632 11.90 6.27 -2.87
CA MET A 632 11.18 6.87 -4.01
C MET A 632 10.16 7.93 -3.59
N SER A 633 10.07 8.24 -2.29
CA SER A 633 9.20 9.29 -1.78
C SER A 633 9.95 10.17 -0.79
N ASN A 634 9.39 11.35 -0.56
CA ASN A 634 9.93 12.35 0.36
C ASN A 634 9.51 12.12 1.82
N ASP A 635 8.79 11.03 2.10
CA ASP A 635 8.25 10.70 3.41
C ASP A 635 9.23 9.86 4.26
N ILE A 636 9.93 10.51 5.19
CA ILE A 636 10.88 9.88 6.12
C ILE A 636 10.23 8.80 6.99
N ARG A 637 8.90 8.80 7.20
CA ARG A 637 8.18 7.77 7.98
C ARG A 637 8.31 6.37 7.36
N ARG A 638 8.75 6.28 6.11
CA ARG A 638 9.05 5.02 5.42
C ARG A 638 10.28 4.31 6.00
N ILE A 639 11.24 5.04 6.58
CA ILE A 639 12.46 4.47 7.17
C ILE A 639 12.13 3.54 8.36
N PRO A 640 11.41 3.97 9.41
CA PRO A 640 11.00 3.06 10.48
C PRO A 640 10.07 1.93 10.01
N LYS A 641 9.30 2.10 8.92
CA LYS A 641 8.55 1.00 8.30
C LYS A 641 9.50 -0.03 7.65
N ALA A 642 10.55 0.42 6.97
CA ALA A 642 11.58 -0.44 6.37
C ALA A 642 12.34 -1.23 7.44
N VAL A 643 12.74 -0.59 8.54
CA VAL A 643 13.39 -1.27 9.69
C VAL A 643 12.47 -2.35 10.27
N ARG A 644 11.17 -2.07 10.43
CA ARG A 644 10.20 -3.08 10.91
C ARG A 644 10.06 -4.24 9.95
N LEU A 645 10.05 -3.97 8.65
CA LEU A 645 10.02 -5.01 7.63
C LEU A 645 11.28 -5.88 7.71
N ALA A 646 12.46 -5.28 7.76
CA ALA A 646 13.74 -5.97 7.90
C ALA A 646 13.79 -6.86 9.14
N ARG A 647 13.45 -6.33 10.32
CA ARG A 647 13.38 -7.10 11.58
C ARG A 647 12.37 -8.24 11.52
N ARG A 648 11.22 -8.02 10.89
CA ARG A 648 10.20 -9.05 10.70
C ARG A 648 10.70 -10.16 9.78
N THR A 649 11.37 -9.81 8.69
CA THR A 649 11.99 -10.77 7.75
C THR A 649 13.06 -11.60 8.46
N HIS A 650 13.96 -10.95 9.19
CA HIS A 650 14.98 -11.64 9.97
C HIS A 650 14.37 -12.62 10.99
N ARG A 651 13.31 -12.21 11.70
CA ARG A 651 12.60 -13.12 12.63
C ARG A 651 11.95 -14.28 11.89
N THR A 652 11.34 -14.04 10.74
CA THR A 652 10.74 -15.09 9.90
C THR A 652 11.81 -16.11 9.46
N ILE A 653 12.99 -15.64 9.04
CA ILE A 653 14.12 -16.51 8.67
C ILE A 653 14.57 -17.36 9.85
N ILE A 654 14.80 -16.77 11.03
CA ILE A 654 15.17 -17.54 12.24
C ILE A 654 14.13 -18.60 12.57
N VAL A 655 12.84 -18.23 12.57
CA VAL A 655 11.74 -19.18 12.88
C VAL A 655 11.72 -20.33 11.86
N ASN A 656 11.91 -20.04 10.58
CA ASN A 656 11.97 -21.06 9.54
C ASN A 656 13.17 -22.00 9.72
N ILE A 657 14.34 -21.46 10.06
CA ILE A 657 15.56 -22.25 10.35
C ILE A 657 15.32 -23.16 11.55
N ILE A 658 14.86 -22.60 12.68
CA ILE A 658 14.59 -23.36 13.91
C ILE A 658 13.57 -24.46 13.64
N PHE A 659 12.46 -24.13 12.96
CA PHE A 659 11.43 -25.11 12.61
C PHE A 659 11.96 -26.22 11.70
N SER A 660 12.78 -25.88 10.70
CA SER A 660 13.41 -26.86 9.80
C SER A 660 14.35 -27.81 10.54
N VAL A 661 15.17 -27.29 11.45
CA VAL A 661 16.11 -28.09 12.24
C VAL A 661 15.38 -28.98 13.25
N ILE A 662 14.38 -28.45 13.96
CA ILE A 662 13.61 -29.21 14.96
C ILE A 662 12.88 -30.38 14.30
N THR A 663 12.19 -30.17 13.19
CA THR A 663 11.45 -31.25 12.51
C THR A 663 12.37 -32.37 12.05
N LYS A 664 13.57 -32.05 11.56
CA LYS A 664 14.58 -33.05 11.19
C LYS A 664 15.08 -33.85 12.40
N LEU A 665 15.46 -33.16 13.48
CA LEU A 665 15.90 -33.81 14.71
C LEU A 665 14.82 -34.71 15.29
N ALA A 666 13.54 -34.31 15.21
CA ALA A 666 12.42 -35.12 15.66
C ALA A 666 12.26 -36.44 14.87
N ILE A 667 12.38 -36.38 13.53
CA ILE A 667 12.32 -37.58 12.68
C ILE A 667 13.50 -38.52 12.93
N VAL A 668 14.71 -37.96 13.01
CA VAL A 668 15.93 -38.73 13.32
C VAL A 668 15.81 -39.37 14.71
N GLY A 669 15.33 -38.62 15.70
CA GLY A 669 15.08 -39.14 17.05
C GLY A 669 14.04 -40.26 17.08
N LEU A 670 12.96 -40.15 16.30
CA LEU A 670 11.95 -41.21 16.16
C LEU A 670 12.53 -42.48 15.51
N ALA A 671 13.43 -42.31 14.55
CA ALA A 671 14.12 -43.42 13.90
C ALA A 671 15.01 -44.17 14.90
N PHE A 672 15.79 -43.44 15.73
CA PHE A 672 16.59 -44.03 16.81
C PHE A 672 15.75 -44.65 17.94
N ALA A 673 14.53 -44.15 18.18
CA ALA A 673 13.59 -44.72 19.15
C ALA A 673 12.95 -46.04 18.68
N GLY A 674 13.34 -46.57 17.52
CA GLY A 674 12.90 -47.88 17.01
C GLY A 674 11.81 -47.82 15.95
N HIS A 675 11.43 -46.64 15.47
CA HIS A 675 10.40 -46.47 14.44
C HIS A 675 10.93 -45.81 13.14
N PRO A 676 11.83 -46.49 12.38
CA PRO A 676 12.41 -45.94 11.15
C PRO A 676 11.42 -46.01 9.97
N LEU A 677 10.59 -44.98 9.80
CA LEU A 677 9.63 -44.83 8.70
C LEU A 677 10.21 -43.96 7.58
N ILE A 678 10.49 -44.54 6.40
CA ILE A 678 11.16 -43.84 5.29
C ILE A 678 10.22 -42.81 4.64
N TRP A 679 8.98 -43.19 4.34
CA TRP A 679 8.00 -42.25 3.77
C TRP A 679 7.71 -41.05 4.69
N ALA A 680 7.75 -41.25 6.02
CA ALA A 680 7.51 -40.20 7.00
C ALA A 680 8.63 -39.14 6.99
N ALA A 681 9.88 -39.56 6.75
CA ALA A 681 11.01 -38.65 6.58
C ALA A 681 10.85 -37.76 5.35
N VAL A 682 10.44 -38.33 4.21
CA VAL A 682 10.14 -37.57 2.99
C VAL A 682 9.00 -36.57 3.22
N LEU A 683 7.90 -37.03 3.82
CA LEU A 683 6.74 -36.19 4.12
C LEU A 683 7.10 -35.03 5.04
N ALA A 684 7.92 -35.27 6.06
CA ALA A 684 8.32 -34.26 7.04
C ALA A 684 9.21 -33.17 6.41
N ASP A 685 10.19 -33.55 5.59
CA ASP A 685 11.09 -32.57 4.95
C ASP A 685 10.33 -31.68 3.94
N VAL A 686 9.54 -32.31 3.07
CA VAL A 686 8.70 -31.62 2.09
C VAL A 686 7.63 -30.77 2.77
N GLY A 687 6.92 -31.34 3.75
CA GLY A 687 5.87 -30.64 4.49
C GLY A 687 6.44 -29.41 5.20
N THR A 688 7.63 -29.53 5.77
CA THR A 688 8.35 -28.40 6.38
C THR A 688 8.72 -27.37 5.32
N CYS A 689 9.25 -27.77 4.17
CA CYS A 689 9.55 -26.88 3.04
C CYS A 689 8.33 -26.05 2.63
N LEU A 690 7.18 -26.69 2.41
CA LEU A 690 5.95 -25.99 2.03
C LEU A 690 5.47 -25.02 3.12
N LEU A 691 5.54 -25.44 4.39
CA LEU A 691 5.15 -24.58 5.52
C LEU A 691 6.04 -23.34 5.63
N VAL A 692 7.36 -23.46 5.47
CA VAL A 692 8.27 -22.30 5.53
C VAL A 692 8.05 -21.37 4.35
N ILE A 693 7.79 -21.88 3.14
CA ILE A 693 7.43 -21.04 1.97
C ILE A 693 6.15 -20.27 2.26
N MET A 694 5.11 -20.94 2.76
CA MET A 694 3.84 -20.32 3.10
C MET A 694 3.96 -19.28 4.21
N TYR A 695 4.78 -19.55 5.22
CA TYR A 695 5.05 -18.60 6.30
C TYR A 695 5.83 -17.38 5.79
N SER A 696 6.81 -17.57 4.90
CA SER A 696 7.53 -16.49 4.24
C SER A 696 6.61 -15.60 3.39
N MET A 697 5.64 -16.18 2.67
CA MET A 697 4.64 -15.42 1.92
C MET A 697 3.77 -14.51 2.79
N LEU A 698 3.64 -14.76 4.10
CA LEU A 698 2.94 -13.85 5.02
C LEU A 698 3.64 -12.49 5.17
N LEU A 699 4.90 -12.35 4.74
CA LEU A 699 5.58 -11.06 4.66
C LEU A 699 4.92 -10.12 3.64
N LEU A 700 4.31 -10.68 2.58
CA LEU A 700 3.55 -9.91 1.57
C LEU A 700 2.23 -9.36 2.13
N ARG A 701 1.74 -9.91 3.25
CA ARG A 701 0.46 -9.49 3.83
C ARG A 701 0.65 -8.24 4.69
N GLU A 702 -0.16 -7.24 4.41
CA GLU A 702 -0.28 -6.06 5.25
C GLU A 702 -0.99 -6.44 6.56
N LYS A 703 -0.43 -5.97 7.67
CA LYS A 703 -0.99 -6.22 8.99
C LYS A 703 -1.17 -4.84 9.59
N ASP A 704 -2.40 -4.32 9.54
CA ASP A 704 -2.75 -3.09 10.26
C ASP A 704 -2.40 -3.29 11.72
N SER A 705 -1.36 -2.60 12.16
CA SER A 705 -0.90 -2.65 13.54
C SER A 705 -1.48 -1.47 14.29
N GLN A 706 -2.57 -1.70 15.03
CA GLN A 706 -2.78 -1.17 16.39
C GLN A 706 -4.02 -1.81 17.01
N LYS A 707 -3.84 -2.99 17.63
CA LYS A 707 -4.67 -3.43 18.77
C LYS A 707 -3.87 -3.10 20.02
N ALA A 708 -4.09 -1.94 20.60
CA ALA A 708 -3.52 -1.60 21.91
C ALA A 708 -4.19 -2.49 22.97
N LYS A 709 -3.34 -3.20 23.72
CA LYS A 709 -3.72 -4.18 24.73
C LYS A 709 -4.33 -3.50 25.95
N LYS A 710 -5.37 -4.15 26.47
CA LYS A 710 -5.93 -4.03 27.83
C LYS A 710 -4.83 -3.78 28.88
N CYS A 711 -4.92 -2.65 29.56
CA CYS A 711 -4.38 -2.44 30.90
C CYS A 711 -5.40 -1.62 31.68
N CYS A 712 -6.20 -2.28 32.52
CA CYS A 712 -6.85 -1.71 33.69
C CYS A 712 -7.20 -2.86 34.62
N ALA A 713 -6.35 -3.08 35.63
CA ALA A 713 -6.71 -3.78 36.84
C ALA A 713 -6.34 -2.89 38.04
N SER A 714 -7.31 -2.77 38.96
CA SER A 714 -7.31 -2.22 40.33
C SER A 714 -6.90 -0.75 40.49
N SER A 715 -7.69 0.13 41.11
CA SER A 715 -7.96 0.08 42.55
C SER A 715 -8.87 1.25 43.01
N HIS A 716 -9.77 0.92 43.92
CA HIS A 716 -10.33 1.68 45.05
C HIS A 716 -10.87 3.12 44.93
N HIS A 717 -12.20 3.22 45.01
CA HIS A 717 -13.04 3.88 46.05
C HIS A 717 -14.38 4.25 45.38
N GLY A 718 -15.58 4.02 45.88
CA GLY A 718 -16.08 3.48 47.14
C GLY A 718 -17.57 3.85 47.27
N SER A 719 -18.47 2.98 46.79
CA SER A 719 -19.81 2.74 47.37
C SER A 719 -20.85 3.92 47.35
N PRO A 720 -22.14 3.70 47.71
CA PRO A 720 -23.22 3.59 46.72
C PRO A 720 -24.49 4.41 47.08
N LYS A 721 -25.50 4.42 46.20
CA LYS A 721 -26.93 4.45 46.59
C LYS A 721 -27.78 4.08 45.35
N LYS A 722 -28.44 2.92 45.42
CA LYS A 722 -29.91 2.73 45.59
C LYS A 722 -30.69 3.10 44.33
N CYS A 723 -31.69 2.36 43.86
CA CYS A 723 -32.25 1.04 44.12
C CYS A 723 -33.52 1.02 43.26
N CYS A 724 -33.85 -0.13 42.65
CA CYS A 724 -35.23 -0.62 42.43
C CYS A 724 -36.07 0.17 41.37
N ALA A 725 -36.94 -0.43 40.56
CA ALA A 725 -37.41 -1.80 40.38
C ALA A 725 -38.10 -1.88 39.00
N SER A 726 -38.07 -3.04 38.32
CA SER A 726 -39.22 -3.90 37.95
C SER A 726 -40.35 -3.23 37.16
N SER A 727 -40.98 -3.78 36.12
CA SER A 727 -41.12 -5.15 35.60
C SER A 727 -42.24 -5.14 34.54
N HIS A 728 -42.32 -6.23 33.76
CA HIS A 728 -43.48 -6.75 32.98
C HIS A 728 -43.68 -6.21 31.55
N CYS A 729 -43.46 -7.05 30.52
CA CYS A 729 -44.33 -8.09 29.92
C CYS A 729 -45.49 -7.48 29.10
N GLY A 730 -45.79 -7.84 27.85
CA GLY A 730 -45.27 -8.87 26.94
C GLY A 730 -46.09 -8.93 25.63
N SER A 731 -45.66 -9.82 24.72
CA SER A 731 -46.40 -10.56 23.67
C SER A 731 -47.30 -9.86 22.63
N HIS A 732 -47.01 -10.06 21.33
CA HIS A 732 -47.86 -10.63 20.25
C HIS A 732 -47.10 -10.51 18.89
N ALA A 733 -46.68 -11.60 18.20
CA ALA A 733 -47.41 -12.43 17.22
C ALA A 733 -48.10 -11.60 16.11
N LYS A 734 -48.02 -11.82 14.78
CA LYS A 734 -47.77 -12.97 13.89
C LYS A 734 -47.70 -12.40 12.43
N LYS A 735 -46.73 -12.82 11.60
CA LYS A 735 -46.88 -13.62 10.34
C LYS A 735 -47.17 -12.91 9.01
N ASN A 736 -46.25 -13.22 8.05
CA ASN A 736 -46.43 -13.57 6.63
C ASN A 736 -46.97 -12.50 5.67
N HIS A 737 -46.57 -12.35 4.40
CA HIS A 737 -45.63 -12.92 3.41
C HIS A 737 -45.63 -11.81 2.31
N GLY A 738 -44.68 -11.57 1.40
CA GLY A 738 -43.50 -12.25 0.88
C GLY A 738 -43.28 -11.73 -0.56
N VAL A 739 -42.02 -11.84 -1.04
CA VAL A 739 -41.62 -11.93 -2.46
C VAL A 739 -41.69 -10.60 -3.25
N SER A 740 -40.69 -10.09 -3.98
CA SER A 740 -39.38 -10.57 -4.49
C SER A 740 -38.61 -9.35 -5.03
N GLN A 741 -37.28 -9.28 -4.91
CA GLN A 741 -36.34 -9.21 -6.05
C GLN A 741 -34.88 -9.11 -5.57
N HIS A 742 -34.03 -9.97 -6.12
CA HIS A 742 -32.59 -10.06 -5.85
C HIS A 742 -31.86 -10.17 -7.19
N CYS A 743 -30.93 -9.24 -7.43
CA CYS A 743 -29.76 -9.26 -8.32
C CYS A 743 -29.21 -7.81 -8.23
N SER A 744 -27.98 -7.52 -7.81
CA SER A 744 -26.68 -8.02 -8.25
C SER A 744 -25.60 -7.72 -7.19
N ASP A 745 -24.39 -8.26 -7.38
CA ASP A 745 -23.12 -7.86 -6.73
C ASP A 745 -22.77 -8.46 -5.35
N VAL A 746 -22.80 -9.80 -5.30
CA VAL A 746 -21.90 -10.57 -4.43
C VAL A 746 -21.35 -11.75 -5.22
N SER A 747 -20.26 -11.57 -5.96
CA SER A 747 -19.60 -12.70 -6.65
C SER A 747 -18.06 -12.71 -6.66
N MET A 748 -17.35 -11.64 -6.27
CA MET A 748 -15.87 -11.63 -6.38
C MET A 748 -15.09 -11.57 -5.06
N LEU A 749 -15.59 -10.94 -3.99
CA LEU A 749 -14.82 -10.79 -2.74
C LEU A 749 -15.01 -11.92 -1.71
N ALA A 750 -16.16 -12.62 -1.71
CA ALA A 750 -16.44 -13.68 -0.75
C ALA A 750 -15.68 -15.00 -1.03
N MET A 751 -15.11 -15.15 -2.23
CA MET A 751 -14.44 -16.37 -2.68
C MET A 751 -12.97 -16.42 -2.25
N ALA A 752 -12.29 -15.29 -2.03
CA ALA A 752 -10.86 -15.27 -1.71
C ALA A 752 -10.54 -15.49 -0.22
N MET A 753 -11.36 -14.94 0.70
CA MET A 753 -11.09 -14.99 2.15
C MET A 753 -11.49 -16.31 2.82
N ASN A 754 -12.53 -16.99 2.31
CA ASN A 754 -12.89 -18.32 2.82
C ASN A 754 -11.93 -19.40 2.30
N ILE A 755 -11.35 -19.25 1.12
CA ILE A 755 -10.58 -20.31 0.48
C ILE A 755 -9.19 -20.51 1.10
N ALA A 756 -8.50 -19.48 1.62
CA ALA A 756 -7.14 -19.65 2.17
C ALA A 756 -7.14 -20.24 3.60
N THR A 757 -8.07 -19.80 4.45
CA THR A 757 -8.21 -20.29 5.83
C THR A 757 -8.86 -21.66 5.85
N VAL A 758 -9.85 -21.90 4.98
CA VAL A 758 -10.42 -23.24 4.77
C VAL A 758 -9.43 -24.14 4.05
N LYS A 759 -8.61 -23.70 3.08
CA LYS A 759 -7.58 -24.58 2.47
C LYS A 759 -6.43 -24.90 3.40
N ASN A 760 -5.96 -24.00 4.27
CA ASN A 760 -4.91 -24.33 5.22
C ASN A 760 -5.44 -25.22 6.35
N LEU A 761 -6.69 -25.00 6.77
CA LEU A 761 -7.34 -25.84 7.76
C LEU A 761 -7.72 -27.21 7.16
N VAL A 762 -8.20 -27.27 5.92
CA VAL A 762 -8.51 -28.49 5.14
C VAL A 762 -7.24 -29.22 4.74
N PHE A 763 -6.14 -28.54 4.42
CA PHE A 763 -4.85 -29.17 4.16
C PHE A 763 -4.22 -29.69 5.45
N CYS A 764 -4.29 -28.94 6.57
CA CYS A 764 -3.89 -29.48 7.89
C CYS A 764 -4.81 -30.62 8.34
N THR A 765 -6.13 -30.55 8.13
CA THR A 765 -7.03 -31.66 8.46
C THR A 765 -6.88 -32.82 7.50
N LEU A 766 -6.57 -32.62 6.21
CA LEU A 766 -6.27 -33.70 5.26
C LEU A 766 -4.91 -34.32 5.54
N LEU A 767 -3.91 -33.54 5.92
CA LEU A 767 -2.58 -34.03 6.29
C LEU A 767 -2.63 -34.77 7.64
N VAL A 768 -3.36 -34.24 8.63
CA VAL A 768 -3.62 -34.90 9.92
C VAL A 768 -4.55 -36.10 9.76
N SER A 769 -5.52 -36.08 8.84
CA SER A 769 -6.38 -37.23 8.53
C SER A 769 -5.65 -38.27 7.70
N MET A 770 -4.76 -37.89 6.78
CA MET A 770 -3.84 -38.81 6.08
C MET A 770 -2.85 -39.41 7.06
N LEU A 771 -2.22 -38.61 7.93
CA LEU A 771 -1.31 -39.09 8.97
C LEU A 771 -2.06 -40.01 9.96
N ALA A 772 -3.29 -39.67 10.35
CA ALA A 772 -4.12 -40.53 11.21
C ALA A 772 -4.59 -41.81 10.49
N MET A 773 -4.88 -41.74 9.18
CA MET A 773 -5.29 -42.90 8.37
C MET A 773 -4.10 -43.82 8.06
N ILE A 774 -2.92 -43.28 7.78
CA ILE A 774 -1.67 -44.02 7.55
C ILE A 774 -1.11 -44.60 8.85
N MET A 775 -1.24 -43.88 9.98
CA MET A 775 -0.87 -44.40 11.30
C MET A 775 -1.90 -45.39 11.89
N SER A 776 -3.15 -45.38 11.41
CA SER A 776 -4.12 -46.44 11.73
C SER A 776 -3.80 -47.77 11.03
N ILE A 777 -2.96 -47.74 9.98
CA ILE A 777 -2.52 -48.91 9.21
C ILE A 777 -1.19 -49.48 9.74
N SER A 778 -0.43 -48.69 10.53
CA SER A 778 0.83 -49.13 11.14
C SER A 778 0.57 -49.70 12.55
N THR A 779 0.99 -50.93 12.79
CA THR A 779 0.83 -51.69 14.04
C THR A 779 1.61 -51.07 15.20
N VAL A 780 1.10 -49.98 15.80
CA VAL A 780 1.60 -49.47 17.08
C VAL A 780 0.98 -50.30 18.21
N THR A 781 1.82 -51.10 18.87
CA THR A 781 1.49 -52.13 19.86
C THR A 781 1.25 -51.61 21.29
N SER A 782 1.30 -50.29 21.54
CA SER A 782 1.11 -49.73 22.89
C SER A 782 -0.29 -49.14 23.11
N GLN A 783 -1.03 -49.76 24.03
CA GLN A 783 -2.39 -49.37 24.45
C GLN A 783 -2.42 -47.97 25.10
N SER A 784 -1.32 -47.53 25.70
CA SER A 784 -1.18 -46.21 26.32
C SER A 784 -1.12 -45.07 25.30
N ALA A 785 -0.51 -45.32 24.14
CA ALA A 785 -0.48 -44.36 23.03
C ALA A 785 -1.86 -44.20 22.39
N ARG A 786 -2.66 -45.27 22.33
CA ARG A 786 -4.04 -45.23 21.83
C ARG A 786 -4.95 -44.33 22.68
N ILE A 787 -4.83 -44.37 24.02
CA ILE A 787 -5.69 -43.59 24.92
C ILE A 787 -5.37 -42.09 24.82
N LEU A 788 -4.08 -41.72 24.80
CA LEU A 788 -3.66 -40.32 24.67
C LEU A 788 -4.08 -39.73 23.31
N LEU A 789 -3.97 -40.52 22.23
CA LEU A 789 -4.36 -40.10 20.88
C LEU A 789 -5.88 -39.99 20.71
N VAL A 790 -6.66 -40.93 21.27
CA VAL A 790 -8.14 -40.88 21.23
C VAL A 790 -8.66 -39.65 21.97
N SER A 791 -8.04 -39.25 23.08
CA SER A 791 -8.39 -38.00 23.77
C SER A 791 -8.05 -36.75 22.96
N MET A 792 -6.91 -36.71 22.25
CA MET A 792 -6.55 -35.57 21.38
C MET A 792 -7.43 -35.46 20.13
N VAL A 793 -7.78 -36.60 19.51
CA VAL A 793 -8.69 -36.68 18.35
C VAL A 793 -10.13 -36.37 18.77
N ALA A 794 -10.58 -36.81 19.95
CA ALA A 794 -11.90 -36.49 20.47
C ALA A 794 -12.06 -34.98 20.74
N MET A 795 -11.04 -34.30 21.27
CA MET A 795 -11.04 -32.85 21.50
C MET A 795 -11.07 -32.02 20.20
N THR A 796 -10.38 -32.47 19.15
CA THR A 796 -10.39 -31.80 17.85
C THR A 796 -11.67 -32.07 17.06
N ARG A 797 -12.21 -33.30 17.16
CA ARG A 797 -13.48 -33.70 16.53
C ARG A 797 -14.70 -33.01 17.16
N THR A 798 -14.73 -32.79 18.47
CA THR A 798 -15.81 -32.03 19.14
C THR A 798 -15.80 -30.56 18.76
N ARG A 799 -14.62 -29.92 18.67
CA ARG A 799 -14.53 -28.53 18.15
C ARG A 799 -14.95 -28.45 16.70
N ALA A 800 -14.50 -29.36 15.82
CA ALA A 800 -14.88 -29.36 14.41
C ALA A 800 -16.38 -29.63 14.18
N MET A 801 -16.98 -30.57 14.92
CA MET A 801 -18.41 -30.89 14.81
C MET A 801 -19.31 -29.77 15.35
N SER A 802 -18.90 -29.01 16.37
CA SER A 802 -19.65 -27.83 16.83
C SER A 802 -19.73 -26.73 15.75
N THR A 803 -18.66 -26.53 14.98
CA THR A 803 -18.63 -25.61 13.83
C THR A 803 -19.42 -26.12 12.62
N ILE A 804 -19.41 -27.43 12.36
CA ILE A 804 -20.16 -28.05 11.26
C ILE A 804 -21.67 -28.10 11.57
N ALA A 805 -22.06 -28.33 12.82
CA ALA A 805 -23.47 -28.28 13.26
C ALA A 805 -24.04 -26.85 13.16
N ALA A 806 -23.24 -25.82 13.41
CA ALA A 806 -23.62 -24.42 13.22
C ALA A 806 -23.71 -24.00 11.73
N MET A 807 -23.03 -24.71 10.82
CA MET A 807 -23.15 -24.52 9.36
C MET A 807 -24.34 -25.27 8.76
N ASN A 808 -24.63 -26.50 9.22
CA ASN A 808 -25.73 -27.32 8.69
C ASN A 808 -27.12 -26.80 9.05
N SER A 809 -27.28 -26.00 10.11
CA SER A 809 -28.56 -25.34 10.40
C SER A 809 -28.87 -24.18 9.44
N LYS A 810 -27.86 -23.64 8.73
CA LYS A 810 -28.02 -22.56 7.74
C LYS A 810 -28.21 -23.03 6.29
N LEU A 811 -27.95 -24.31 5.99
CA LEU A 811 -27.99 -24.87 4.64
C LEU A 811 -29.31 -25.58 4.29
N ARG A 812 -30.20 -25.85 5.25
CA ARG A 812 -31.50 -26.52 5.01
C ARG A 812 -32.63 -25.59 4.54
N THR A 813 -32.38 -24.29 4.38
CA THR A 813 -33.42 -23.29 4.09
C THR A 813 -33.46 -22.81 2.63
N LEU A 814 -32.73 -23.46 1.72
CA LEU A 814 -32.44 -22.95 0.37
C LEU A 814 -32.92 -23.84 -0.80
N GLN A 815 -33.80 -24.81 -0.56
CA GLN A 815 -34.47 -25.58 -1.62
C GLN A 815 -35.98 -25.42 -1.48
N ILE A 816 -36.62 -24.95 -2.57
CA ILE A 816 -38.03 -25.09 -3.00
C ILE A 816 -38.56 -23.75 -3.55
N CYS A 817 -38.61 -23.63 -4.90
CA CYS A 817 -39.75 -23.15 -5.72
C CYS A 817 -39.31 -22.54 -7.07
N THR A 818 -39.63 -23.26 -8.16
CA THR A 818 -39.90 -22.76 -9.51
C THR A 818 -41.34 -23.16 -9.88
N PRO A 819 -42.02 -22.42 -10.78
CA PRO A 819 -42.56 -23.12 -11.95
C PRO A 819 -42.46 -22.33 -13.27
N ALA A 820 -42.63 -23.10 -14.35
CA ALA A 820 -42.50 -22.74 -15.76
C ALA A 820 -43.76 -22.09 -16.36
N MET A 821 -43.60 -21.35 -17.47
CA MET A 821 -44.65 -21.23 -18.48
C MET A 821 -44.10 -20.93 -19.89
N THR A 822 -44.63 -21.67 -20.84
CA THR A 822 -44.33 -21.77 -22.28
C THR A 822 -45.12 -20.73 -23.07
N ILE A 823 -44.57 -20.08 -24.10
CA ILE A 823 -45.39 -19.37 -25.12
C ILE A 823 -44.84 -19.57 -26.54
N THR A 824 -45.78 -19.97 -27.40
CA THR A 824 -45.76 -20.25 -28.83
C THR A 824 -45.76 -18.97 -29.69
N MET A 825 -45.14 -19.03 -30.87
CA MET A 825 -45.15 -17.95 -31.88
C MET A 825 -46.44 -17.93 -32.70
N THR A 826 -46.99 -16.73 -32.97
CA THR A 826 -47.77 -16.42 -34.20
C THR A 826 -47.71 -14.91 -34.52
N THR A 827 -47.87 -14.59 -35.80
CA THR A 827 -47.53 -13.37 -36.53
C THR A 827 -48.67 -12.32 -36.62
N ARG A 828 -48.37 -11.01 -36.56
CA ARG A 828 -48.77 -9.94 -37.54
C ARG A 828 -48.53 -8.51 -37.05
N SER A 829 -48.21 -7.67 -38.04
CA SER A 829 -47.99 -6.21 -38.06
C SER A 829 -49.02 -5.34 -37.32
N SER A 830 -48.53 -4.45 -36.44
CA SER A 830 -49.04 -3.07 -36.21
C SER A 830 -47.98 -2.28 -35.42
N ARG A 831 -47.78 -0.99 -35.74
CA ARG A 831 -46.74 -0.14 -35.12
C ARG A 831 -46.94 -0.04 -33.60
N PRO A 832 -45.89 -0.17 -32.77
CA PRO A 832 -46.03 0.02 -31.33
C PRO A 832 -46.18 1.53 -30.98
N PRO A 833 -46.90 1.86 -29.89
CA PRO A 833 -46.90 3.20 -29.31
C PRO A 833 -45.49 3.59 -28.84
N PRO A 834 -45.18 4.89 -28.63
CA PRO A 834 -43.89 5.31 -28.12
C PRO A 834 -43.57 4.51 -26.85
N GLU A 835 -42.38 3.92 -26.81
CA GLU A 835 -41.94 3.12 -25.66
C GLU A 835 -42.07 3.95 -24.38
N PRO A 836 -42.66 3.42 -23.30
CA PRO A 836 -42.69 4.13 -22.03
C PRO A 836 -41.25 4.44 -21.63
N ALA A 837 -40.93 5.73 -21.47
CA ALA A 837 -39.61 6.17 -21.06
C ALA A 837 -39.21 5.42 -19.78
N ARG A 838 -38.06 4.72 -19.83
CA ARG A 838 -37.53 3.99 -18.69
C ARG A 838 -37.40 4.94 -17.50
N VAL A 839 -38.14 4.67 -16.43
CA VAL A 839 -38.01 5.39 -15.16
C VAL A 839 -36.77 4.87 -14.44
N TYR A 840 -35.78 5.74 -14.24
CA TYR A 840 -34.55 5.39 -13.54
C TYR A 840 -34.82 5.19 -12.04
N THR A 841 -34.06 4.28 -11.44
CA THR A 841 -34.02 4.09 -9.98
C THR A 841 -33.22 5.21 -9.31
N ASP A 842 -33.42 5.44 -8.01
CA ASP A 842 -32.73 6.51 -7.27
C ASP A 842 -31.20 6.30 -7.29
N ASP A 843 -30.75 5.05 -7.22
CA ASP A 843 -29.34 4.69 -7.32
C ASP A 843 -28.78 4.96 -8.73
N GLU A 844 -29.55 4.68 -9.78
CA GLU A 844 -29.16 4.99 -11.16
C GLU A 844 -29.09 6.51 -11.40
N ILE A 845 -30.02 7.28 -10.83
CA ILE A 845 -30.01 8.76 -10.90
C ILE A 845 -28.80 9.31 -10.16
N SER A 846 -28.56 8.85 -8.93
CA SER A 846 -27.42 9.28 -8.11
C SER A 846 -26.09 8.96 -8.80
N ALA A 847 -25.94 7.73 -9.31
CA ALA A 847 -24.75 7.32 -10.05
C ALA A 847 -24.56 8.17 -11.32
N ARG A 848 -25.62 8.43 -12.09
CA ARG A 848 -25.51 9.27 -13.30
C ARG A 848 -25.09 10.69 -13.00
N VAL A 849 -25.64 11.29 -11.96
CA VAL A 849 -25.27 12.66 -11.55
C VAL A 849 -23.82 12.71 -11.10
N VAL A 850 -23.41 11.80 -10.22
CA VAL A 850 -22.03 11.72 -9.73
C VAL A 850 -21.06 11.45 -10.88
N ILE A 851 -21.37 10.48 -11.75
CA ILE A 851 -20.56 10.17 -12.94
C ILE A 851 -20.48 11.38 -13.87
N ARG A 852 -21.60 12.07 -14.13
CA ARG A 852 -21.62 13.26 -14.99
C ARG A 852 -20.74 14.36 -14.42
N ASP A 853 -20.90 14.69 -13.14
CA ASP A 853 -20.16 15.78 -12.50
C ASP A 853 -18.68 15.43 -12.29
N ILE A 854 -18.34 14.15 -12.08
CA ILE A 854 -16.94 13.68 -12.01
C ILE A 854 -16.28 13.65 -13.40
N ILE A 855 -16.96 13.15 -14.44
CA ILE A 855 -16.40 13.02 -15.80
C ILE A 855 -16.23 14.38 -16.47
N LEU A 856 -17.14 15.33 -16.23
CA LEU A 856 -17.09 16.62 -16.91
C LEU A 856 -15.97 17.54 -16.40
N ALA A 857 -15.47 17.35 -15.16
CA ALA A 857 -14.27 17.93 -14.51
C ALA A 857 -14.00 19.45 -14.63
N GLN A 858 -14.73 20.19 -15.46
CA GLN A 858 -14.78 21.64 -15.46
C GLN A 858 -15.86 22.07 -14.48
N PRO A 859 -15.64 23.10 -13.63
CA PRO A 859 -16.73 23.71 -12.89
C PRO A 859 -17.76 24.17 -13.93
N VAL A 860 -18.97 23.64 -13.88
CA VAL A 860 -20.04 24.06 -14.77
C VAL A 860 -20.30 25.53 -14.47
N GLN A 861 -19.67 26.43 -15.24
CA GLN A 861 -19.97 27.85 -15.20
C GLN A 861 -21.36 28.02 -15.79
N SER A 862 -22.37 27.90 -14.93
CA SER A 862 -23.75 28.18 -15.30
C SER A 862 -23.84 29.67 -15.66
N LYS A 863 -24.45 29.96 -16.82
CA LYS A 863 -24.74 31.33 -17.24
C LYS A 863 -25.78 31.98 -16.32
N ASN A 864 -26.62 31.18 -15.66
CA ASN A 864 -27.70 31.61 -14.77
C ASN A 864 -27.71 30.73 -13.51
N PRO A 865 -26.86 31.00 -12.50
CA PRO A 865 -26.79 30.19 -11.29
C PRO A 865 -28.11 30.20 -10.53
N LYS A 866 -28.52 29.05 -9.99
CA LYS A 866 -29.77 28.85 -9.24
C LYS A 866 -29.54 28.27 -7.86
N ILE A 867 -30.51 28.50 -6.98
CA ILE A 867 -30.64 27.86 -5.67
C ILE A 867 -31.72 26.77 -5.73
N ALA A 868 -31.35 25.54 -5.37
CA ALA A 868 -32.31 24.46 -5.20
C ALA A 868 -32.90 24.47 -3.78
N PHE A 869 -34.19 24.73 -3.68
CA PHE A 869 -34.98 24.63 -2.45
C PHE A 869 -35.62 23.25 -2.37
N MET A 870 -35.17 22.46 -1.39
CA MET A 870 -35.58 21.07 -1.21
C MET A 870 -36.42 20.96 0.06
N PHE A 871 -37.70 20.63 -0.09
CA PHE A 871 -38.64 20.50 1.01
C PHE A 871 -38.83 19.03 1.38
N LEU A 872 -38.54 18.70 2.64
CA LEU A 872 -38.81 17.39 3.22
C LEU A 872 -40.00 17.49 4.16
N THR A 873 -41.14 16.95 3.74
CA THR A 873 -42.40 17.08 4.48
C THR A 873 -43.05 15.72 4.75
N PRO A 874 -43.78 15.56 5.86
CA PRO A 874 -44.65 14.40 6.06
C PRO A 874 -45.89 14.44 5.15
N SER A 875 -46.43 15.63 4.84
CA SER A 875 -47.64 15.85 4.04
C SER A 875 -47.59 17.19 3.27
N SER A 876 -48.73 17.86 3.04
CA SER A 876 -48.79 19.17 2.36
C SER A 876 -48.07 20.27 3.15
N LEU A 877 -47.50 21.25 2.44
CA LEU A 877 -46.77 22.38 3.02
C LEU A 877 -47.75 23.38 3.66
N PRO A 878 -47.72 23.60 4.99
CA PRO A 878 -48.66 24.50 5.67
C PRO A 878 -48.45 25.98 5.28
N PHE A 879 -47.20 26.39 5.01
CA PHE A 879 -46.83 27.77 4.68
C PHE A 879 -46.67 28.02 3.17
N GLU A 880 -47.33 27.24 2.32
CA GLU A 880 -47.16 27.29 0.86
C GLU A 880 -47.39 28.70 0.27
N LYS A 881 -48.41 29.43 0.74
CA LYS A 881 -48.70 30.82 0.30
C LYS A 881 -47.61 31.83 0.71
N LEU A 882 -46.89 31.58 1.81
CA LEU A 882 -45.79 32.43 2.24
C LEU A 882 -44.58 32.21 1.34
N TRP A 883 -44.26 30.94 1.05
CA TRP A 883 -43.20 30.58 0.11
C TRP A 883 -43.52 31.04 -1.31
N GLU A 884 -44.77 30.99 -1.75
CA GLU A 884 -45.22 31.58 -3.02
C GLU A 884 -44.87 33.06 -3.09
N LYS A 885 -45.18 33.85 -2.05
CA LYS A 885 -44.80 35.27 -1.98
C LYS A 885 -43.29 35.49 -1.98
N PHE A 886 -42.53 34.59 -1.36
CA PHE A 886 -41.06 34.67 -1.32
C PHE A 886 -40.45 34.42 -2.71
N PHE A 887 -41.01 33.51 -3.51
CA PHE A 887 -40.49 33.16 -4.83
C PHE A 887 -41.01 34.06 -5.98
N MET A 888 -42.17 34.70 -5.78
CA MET A 888 -42.83 35.50 -6.81
C MET A 888 -41.90 36.61 -7.34
N GLY A 889 -41.71 36.65 -8.66
CA GLY A 889 -40.87 37.65 -9.34
C GLY A 889 -39.40 37.24 -9.55
N HIS A 890 -38.97 36.07 -9.08
CA HIS A 890 -37.58 35.60 -9.18
C HIS A 890 -37.41 34.31 -10.02
N GLU A 891 -38.33 34.08 -10.96
CA GLU A 891 -38.29 32.92 -11.85
C GLU A 891 -36.96 32.82 -12.60
N GLY A 892 -36.33 31.64 -12.56
CA GLY A 892 -35.03 31.40 -13.19
C GLY A 892 -33.81 31.52 -12.26
N ARG A 893 -33.97 31.99 -11.01
CA ARG A 893 -32.91 31.99 -9.96
C ARG A 893 -33.07 30.87 -8.92
N TYR A 894 -34.14 30.10 -8.98
CA TYR A 894 -34.41 29.01 -8.05
C TYR A 894 -35.04 27.79 -8.73
N THR A 895 -34.93 26.65 -8.07
CA THR A 895 -35.65 25.41 -8.39
C THR A 895 -36.25 24.83 -7.11
N ILE A 896 -37.39 24.13 -7.21
CA ILE A 896 -38.13 23.59 -6.07
C ILE A 896 -38.28 22.08 -6.24
N TYR A 897 -38.00 21.35 -5.17
CA TYR A 897 -38.19 19.90 -5.08
C TYR A 897 -38.91 19.55 -3.78
N VAL A 898 -39.96 18.73 -3.86
CA VAL A 898 -40.75 18.33 -2.69
C VAL A 898 -40.72 16.83 -2.52
N HIS A 899 -40.33 16.36 -1.34
CA HIS A 899 -40.43 14.96 -0.93
C HIS A 899 -41.45 14.83 0.20
N ALA A 900 -42.57 14.15 -0.07
CA ALA A 900 -43.68 13.98 0.86
C ALA A 900 -43.79 12.53 1.38
N SER A 901 -43.51 12.32 2.67
CA SER A 901 -43.33 10.98 3.22
C SER A 901 -44.60 10.13 3.39
N ARG A 902 -45.80 10.71 3.53
CA ARG A 902 -47.03 9.94 3.86
C ARG A 902 -48.07 9.93 2.74
N GLU A 903 -48.38 11.10 2.20
CA GLU A 903 -49.43 11.28 1.19
C GLU A 903 -48.91 12.20 0.09
N ARG A 904 -49.40 12.01 -1.15
CA ARG A 904 -49.07 12.95 -2.24
C ARG A 904 -49.71 14.30 -1.89
N PRO A 905 -48.92 15.37 -1.72
CA PRO A 905 -49.44 16.64 -1.25
C PRO A 905 -50.34 17.26 -2.32
N VAL A 906 -51.45 17.84 -1.88
CA VAL A 906 -52.29 18.69 -2.73
C VAL A 906 -51.78 20.11 -2.55
N HIS A 907 -51.12 20.64 -3.59
CA HIS A 907 -50.55 21.98 -3.59
C HIS A 907 -51.64 23.02 -3.89
N ALA A 908 -51.74 24.05 -3.05
CA ALA A 908 -52.67 25.16 -3.25
C ALA A 908 -52.08 26.26 -4.16
N SER A 909 -50.76 26.38 -4.21
CA SER A 909 -50.04 27.33 -5.07
C SER A 909 -49.65 26.68 -6.41
N PRO A 910 -49.78 27.41 -7.53
CA PRO A 910 -49.31 26.94 -8.84
C PRO A 910 -47.80 26.64 -8.88
N ILE A 911 -46.97 27.28 -8.04
CA ILE A 911 -45.50 27.18 -8.10
C ILE A 911 -45.00 25.77 -7.69
N PHE A 912 -45.69 25.12 -6.76
CA PHE A 912 -45.34 23.79 -6.27
C PHE A 912 -45.93 22.64 -7.10
N ASN A 913 -46.88 22.94 -8.00
CA ASN A 913 -47.53 21.92 -8.79
C ASN A 913 -46.54 21.23 -9.76
N GLY A 914 -46.48 19.89 -9.70
CA GLY A 914 -45.54 19.10 -10.52
C GLY A 914 -44.07 19.14 -10.05
N ARG A 915 -43.79 19.65 -8.84
CA ARG A 915 -42.44 19.67 -8.23
C ARG A 915 -42.17 18.51 -7.27
N ASP A 916 -43.14 17.61 -7.13
CA ASP A 916 -43.01 16.42 -6.27
C ASP A 916 -42.06 15.39 -6.89
N ILE A 917 -41.10 14.93 -6.09
CA ILE A 917 -40.27 13.78 -6.45
C ILE A 917 -40.87 12.49 -5.90
N ARG A 918 -40.40 11.34 -6.43
CA ARG A 918 -40.75 10.04 -5.87
C ARG A 918 -40.41 10.00 -4.39
N SER A 919 -41.39 9.71 -3.55
CA SER A 919 -41.25 9.80 -2.09
C SER A 919 -41.46 8.44 -1.43
N GLU A 920 -40.63 8.12 -0.44
CA GLU A 920 -40.74 6.92 0.38
C GLU A 920 -41.13 7.29 1.82
N LYS A 921 -41.54 6.29 2.62
CA LYS A 921 -41.87 6.52 4.02
C LYS A 921 -40.60 6.81 4.82
N VAL A 922 -40.54 7.99 5.42
CA VAL A 922 -39.44 8.49 6.23
C VAL A 922 -39.81 8.42 7.71
N VAL A 923 -38.84 8.00 8.53
CA VAL A 923 -38.96 7.93 9.99
C VAL A 923 -37.80 8.70 10.61
N TRP A 924 -38.12 9.61 11.53
CA TRP A 924 -37.15 10.42 12.27
C TRP A 924 -36.15 9.57 13.06
N GLY A 925 -34.88 9.98 13.08
CA GLY A 925 -33.82 9.23 13.76
C GLY A 925 -33.29 8.01 13.00
N THR A 926 -33.84 7.68 11.83
CA THR A 926 -33.42 6.51 11.04
C THR A 926 -32.69 6.91 9.76
N ILE A 927 -31.96 5.96 9.17
CA ILE A 927 -31.30 6.16 7.87
C ILE A 927 -32.28 6.55 6.74
N SER A 928 -33.59 6.23 6.86
CA SER A 928 -34.59 6.59 5.85
C SER A 928 -34.70 8.11 5.64
N MET A 929 -34.31 8.90 6.66
CA MET A 929 -34.23 10.35 6.57
C MET A 929 -33.13 10.78 5.60
N ILE A 930 -31.92 10.24 5.78
CA ILE A 930 -30.78 10.49 4.89
C ILE A 930 -31.06 9.95 3.48
N ASP A 931 -31.80 8.85 3.35
CA ASP A 931 -32.20 8.31 2.05
C ASP A 931 -33.07 9.30 1.28
N ALA A 932 -34.01 9.98 1.97
CA ALA A 932 -34.83 11.03 1.38
C ALA A 932 -34.02 12.29 1.03
N GLU A 933 -33.08 12.70 1.88
CA GLU A 933 -32.16 13.83 1.62
C GLU A 933 -31.30 13.58 0.38
N ARG A 934 -30.67 12.40 0.29
CA ARG A 934 -29.88 12.01 -0.89
C ARG A 934 -30.73 11.95 -2.14
N ARG A 935 -31.98 11.51 -2.04
CA ARG A 935 -32.92 11.48 -3.18
C ARG A 935 -33.27 12.90 -3.66
N LEU A 936 -33.54 13.83 -2.74
CA LEU A 936 -33.76 15.24 -3.06
C LEU A 936 -32.53 15.84 -3.74
N LEU A 937 -31.34 15.63 -3.17
CA LEU A 937 -30.06 16.10 -3.75
C LEU A 937 -29.80 15.51 -5.15
N ALA A 938 -30.04 14.22 -5.35
CA ALA A 938 -29.84 13.57 -6.63
C ALA A 938 -30.77 14.11 -7.71
N ASN A 939 -32.01 14.47 -7.38
CA ASN A 939 -32.92 15.13 -8.33
C ASN A 939 -32.55 16.60 -8.56
N ALA A 940 -32.09 17.30 -7.53
CA ALA A 940 -31.67 18.69 -7.64
C ALA A 940 -30.39 18.88 -8.46
N LEU A 941 -29.41 17.98 -8.32
CA LEU A 941 -28.13 18.04 -9.02
C LEU A 941 -28.24 17.71 -10.53
N GLN A 942 -29.35 17.12 -10.97
CA GLN A 942 -29.61 16.92 -12.40
C GLN A 942 -29.61 18.24 -13.16
N ASP A 943 -30.12 19.32 -12.56
CA ASP A 943 -30.00 20.68 -13.12
C ASP A 943 -28.55 21.18 -12.91
N PRO A 944 -27.77 21.39 -13.98
CA PRO A 944 -26.42 21.95 -13.88
C PRO A 944 -26.40 23.40 -13.36
N ASP A 945 -27.50 24.14 -13.47
CA ASP A 945 -27.57 25.53 -13.03
C ASP A 945 -27.65 25.65 -11.50
N ASN A 946 -28.07 24.60 -10.80
CA ASN A 946 -28.14 24.59 -9.34
C ASN A 946 -26.72 24.57 -8.73
N GLN A 947 -26.35 25.68 -8.08
CA GLN A 947 -25.04 25.87 -7.44
C GLN A 947 -25.10 25.74 -5.91
N HIS A 948 -26.26 26.06 -5.31
CA HIS A 948 -26.52 25.92 -3.87
C HIS A 948 -27.77 25.09 -3.61
N PHE A 949 -27.74 24.29 -2.54
CA PHE A 949 -28.79 23.34 -2.16
C PHE A 949 -29.21 23.61 -0.73
N VAL A 950 -30.48 23.98 -0.53
CA VAL A 950 -31.06 24.34 0.76
C VAL A 950 -32.09 23.28 1.15
N LEU A 951 -31.85 22.56 2.25
CA LEU A 951 -32.81 21.58 2.78
C LEU A 951 -33.71 22.24 3.85
N LEU A 952 -35.02 22.17 3.64
CA LEU A 952 -36.04 22.81 4.47
C LEU A 952 -37.08 21.80 4.95
N SER A 953 -37.66 22.09 6.11
CA SER A 953 -38.84 21.39 6.65
C SER A 953 -40.13 22.08 6.27
N GLU A 954 -41.26 21.42 6.53
CA GLU A 954 -42.60 22.01 6.47
C GLU A 954 -42.78 23.22 7.39
N SER A 955 -41.99 23.26 8.47
CA SER A 955 -41.99 24.29 9.51
C SER A 955 -41.07 25.48 9.21
N CYS A 956 -40.28 25.46 8.14
CA CYS A 956 -39.37 26.56 7.83
C CYS A 956 -40.11 27.78 7.27
N VAL A 957 -39.75 28.97 7.76
CA VAL A 957 -40.16 30.26 7.18
C VAL A 957 -38.94 31.13 6.85
N PRO A 958 -38.96 31.91 5.75
CA PRO A 958 -37.92 32.87 5.43
C PRO A 958 -38.04 34.13 6.29
N LEU A 959 -36.92 34.61 6.85
CA LEU A 959 -36.87 35.88 7.60
C LEU A 959 -36.52 37.09 6.73
N HIS A 960 -35.75 36.88 5.67
CA HIS A 960 -35.31 37.91 4.75
C HIS A 960 -35.97 37.76 3.38
N ASN A 961 -35.90 38.79 2.55
CA ASN A 961 -36.38 38.72 1.17
C ASN A 961 -35.50 37.80 0.31
N PHE A 962 -36.02 37.36 -0.83
CA PHE A 962 -35.32 36.43 -1.71
C PHE A 962 -33.99 36.98 -2.20
N ASP A 963 -33.91 38.26 -2.58
CA ASP A 963 -32.68 38.86 -3.10
C ASP A 963 -31.53 38.83 -2.08
N TYR A 964 -31.83 39.05 -0.79
CA TYR A 964 -30.84 38.92 0.28
C TYR A 964 -30.36 37.48 0.42
N VAL A 965 -31.29 36.51 0.50
CA VAL A 965 -30.96 35.09 0.61
C VAL A 965 -30.11 34.65 -0.58
N TYR A 966 -30.48 35.07 -1.78
CA TYR A 966 -29.80 34.71 -3.01
C TYR A 966 -28.38 35.27 -3.05
N SER A 967 -28.21 36.56 -2.76
CA SER A 967 -26.89 37.21 -2.76
C SER A 967 -25.99 36.62 -1.66
N TYR A 968 -26.52 36.44 -0.45
CA TYR A 968 -25.79 35.85 0.67
C TYR A 968 -25.28 34.44 0.37
N LEU A 969 -26.13 33.57 -0.18
CA LEU A 969 -25.72 32.21 -0.52
C LEU A 969 -24.77 32.18 -1.72
N MET A 970 -24.98 33.00 -2.75
CA MET A 970 -24.12 32.99 -3.94
C MET A 970 -22.74 33.60 -3.71
N GLU A 971 -22.61 34.59 -2.82
CA GLU A 971 -21.32 35.26 -2.52
C GLU A 971 -20.46 34.48 -1.51
N THR A 972 -21.08 33.64 -0.68
CA THR A 972 -20.34 32.89 0.35
C THR A 972 -19.60 31.71 -0.27
N ASN A 973 -18.37 31.44 0.19
CA ASN A 973 -17.54 30.32 -0.29
C ASN A 973 -17.59 29.05 0.56
N ILE A 974 -18.38 29.06 1.63
CA ILE A 974 -18.51 27.96 2.58
C ILE A 974 -19.89 27.33 2.50
N SER A 975 -20.02 26.10 2.97
CA SER A 975 -21.32 25.46 3.22
C SER A 975 -21.70 25.57 4.70
N PHE A 976 -22.98 25.66 4.98
CA PHE A 976 -23.50 25.86 6.33
C PHE A 976 -24.11 24.55 6.82
N VAL A 977 -23.34 23.84 7.65
CA VAL A 977 -23.70 22.56 8.23
C VAL A 977 -23.34 22.61 9.70
N ASP A 978 -24.35 22.59 10.57
CA ASP A 978 -24.11 22.60 12.01
C ASP A 978 -23.24 21.39 12.41
N CYS A 979 -22.10 21.66 13.04
CA CYS A 979 -21.07 20.66 13.28
C CYS A 979 -20.30 20.98 14.56
N PHE A 980 -20.58 20.23 15.62
CA PHE A 980 -19.94 20.41 16.92
C PHE A 980 -19.66 19.08 17.61
N ASP A 981 -18.70 19.10 18.55
CA ASP A 981 -18.38 17.98 19.42
C ASP A 981 -19.22 18.08 20.71
N ASP A 982 -20.11 17.11 20.91
CA ASP A 982 -20.97 17.00 22.09
C ASP A 982 -20.48 15.81 22.94
N PRO A 983 -19.77 16.03 24.06
CA PRO A 983 -19.28 14.94 24.91
C PRO A 983 -20.39 14.26 25.71
N GLY A 984 -21.63 14.77 25.66
CA GLY A 984 -22.78 14.29 26.40
C GLY A 984 -23.32 12.93 25.93
N PRO A 985 -24.33 12.39 26.64
CA PRO A 985 -24.95 11.11 26.32
C PRO A 985 -25.65 11.11 24.95
N HIS A 986 -25.96 12.29 24.42
CA HIS A 986 -26.63 12.48 23.13
C HIS A 986 -25.69 12.80 21.97
N GLY A 987 -24.39 13.00 22.24
CA GLY A 987 -23.35 13.16 21.22
C GLY A 987 -22.43 11.94 21.18
N ALA A 988 -21.28 12.04 21.85
CA ALA A 988 -20.27 10.99 21.96
C ALA A 988 -20.79 9.72 22.66
N GLY A 989 -21.84 9.82 23.48
CA GLY A 989 -22.52 8.68 24.10
C GLY A 989 -23.28 7.78 23.10
N ARG A 990 -23.58 8.28 21.90
CA ARG A 990 -24.28 7.52 20.84
C ARG A 990 -23.32 6.84 19.84
N TYR A 991 -22.02 7.06 19.99
CA TYR A 991 -21.00 6.44 19.16
C TYR A 991 -21.00 4.92 19.34
N SER A 992 -20.86 4.18 18.24
CA SER A 992 -20.74 2.72 18.25
C SER A 992 -19.32 2.29 17.87
N ASP A 993 -18.71 1.42 18.67
CA ASP A 993 -17.37 0.86 18.38
C ASP A 993 -17.32 0.05 17.08
N HIS A 994 -18.48 -0.38 16.55
CA HIS A 994 -18.59 -1.05 15.26
C HIS A 994 -18.36 -0.13 14.05
N MET A 995 -18.27 1.18 14.28
CA MET A 995 -17.91 2.16 13.26
C MET A 995 -16.40 2.18 12.95
N LEU A 996 -15.57 1.54 13.78
CA LEU A 996 -14.12 1.39 13.53
C LEU A 996 -13.83 0.36 12.43
N PRO A 997 -12.76 0.56 11.63
CA PRO A 997 -11.79 1.65 11.71
C PRO A 997 -12.18 2.94 10.95
N GLU A 998 -13.28 2.94 10.19
CA GLU A 998 -13.59 3.99 9.22
C GLU A 998 -14.01 5.31 9.89
N ILE A 999 -14.73 5.25 11.01
CA ILE A 999 -15.09 6.45 11.80
C ILE A 999 -14.58 6.28 13.22
N VAL A 1000 -13.56 7.05 13.58
CA VAL A 1000 -12.99 7.06 14.93
C VAL A 1000 -13.81 7.99 15.82
N LYS A 1001 -13.93 7.68 17.10
CA LYS A 1001 -14.69 8.50 18.07
C LYS A 1001 -14.29 9.98 18.09
N ARG A 1002 -13.03 10.31 17.82
CA ARG A 1002 -12.54 11.71 17.75
C ARG A 1002 -13.16 12.51 16.60
N ASP A 1003 -13.57 11.83 15.54
CA ASP A 1003 -14.11 12.42 14.32
C ASP A 1003 -15.64 12.45 14.35
N TRP A 1004 -16.26 11.84 15.37
CA TRP A 1004 -17.70 11.84 15.60
C TRP A 1004 -18.19 13.26 15.92
N ARG A 1005 -19.18 13.72 15.18
CA ARG A 1005 -19.79 15.05 15.36
C ARG A 1005 -21.30 14.95 15.43
N LYS A 1006 -21.90 15.96 16.04
CA LYS A 1006 -23.34 16.16 16.12
C LYS A 1006 -23.69 17.47 15.42
N GLY A 1007 -24.88 17.53 14.85
CA GLY A 1007 -25.41 18.70 14.19
C GLY A 1007 -26.90 18.60 13.94
N ALA A 1008 -27.48 19.71 13.45
CA ALA A 1008 -28.83 19.72 12.92
C ALA A 1008 -28.91 18.97 11.57
N GLN A 1009 -30.10 18.42 11.30
CA GLN A 1009 -30.42 17.77 10.03
C GLN A 1009 -30.43 18.76 8.85
N TRP A 1010 -30.75 20.01 9.13
CA TRP A 1010 -31.01 21.02 8.12
C TRP A 1010 -29.71 21.72 7.71
N PHE A 1011 -29.43 21.70 6.41
CA PHE A 1011 -28.18 22.22 5.89
C PHE A 1011 -28.38 23.09 4.65
N THR A 1012 -27.36 23.90 4.38
CA THR A 1012 -27.20 24.57 3.09
C THR A 1012 -25.81 24.27 2.55
N VAL A 1013 -25.73 23.56 1.41
CA VAL A 1013 -24.46 23.10 0.85
C VAL A 1013 -24.25 23.59 -0.57
N LYS A 1014 -22.98 23.80 -0.95
CA LYS A 1014 -22.55 24.04 -2.33
C LYS A 1014 -22.63 22.78 -3.16
N ARG A 1015 -22.65 22.94 -4.49
CA ARG A 1015 -22.63 21.83 -5.45
C ARG A 1015 -21.54 20.81 -5.18
N GLN A 1016 -20.30 21.24 -4.91
CA GLN A 1016 -19.19 20.33 -4.61
C GLN A 1016 -19.47 19.42 -3.40
N HIS A 1017 -20.04 19.97 -2.33
CA HIS A 1017 -20.39 19.23 -1.13
C HIS A 1017 -21.63 18.35 -1.33
N ALA A 1018 -22.59 18.80 -2.15
CA ALA A 1018 -23.73 17.98 -2.56
C ALA A 1018 -23.28 16.73 -3.34
N VAL A 1019 -22.32 16.88 -4.27
CA VAL A 1019 -21.72 15.76 -5.02
C VAL A 1019 -20.97 14.83 -4.07
N LEU A 1020 -20.24 15.37 -3.08
CA LEU A 1020 -19.56 14.58 -2.05
C LEU A 1020 -20.53 13.73 -1.22
N ILE A 1021 -21.68 14.30 -0.81
CA ILE A 1021 -22.72 13.56 -0.08
C ILE A 1021 -23.22 12.37 -0.92
N LEU A 1022 -23.45 12.57 -2.23
CA LEU A 1022 -23.95 11.51 -3.11
C LEU A 1022 -22.88 10.48 -3.49
N SER A 1023 -21.61 10.86 -3.56
CA SER A 1023 -20.51 9.95 -3.87
C SER A 1023 -20.07 9.11 -2.66
N ASP A 1024 -20.42 9.51 -1.43
CA ASP A 1024 -20.14 8.71 -0.25
C ASP A 1024 -21.02 7.46 -0.19
N PHE A 1025 -20.39 6.30 -0.39
CA PHE A 1025 -20.96 4.99 -0.13
C PHE A 1025 -20.37 4.32 1.11
N LEU A 1026 -19.19 4.77 1.56
CA LEU A 1026 -18.43 4.10 2.61
C LEU A 1026 -18.98 4.43 3.99
N TYR A 1027 -19.06 5.72 4.33
CA TYR A 1027 -19.52 6.16 5.64
C TYR A 1027 -21.03 6.00 5.76
N TYR A 1028 -21.77 6.37 4.70
CA TYR A 1028 -23.20 6.12 4.60
C TYR A 1028 -23.56 4.65 4.88
N ALA A 1029 -22.85 3.67 4.30
CA ALA A 1029 -23.11 2.25 4.57
C ALA A 1029 -22.84 1.85 6.03
N LYS A 1030 -21.91 2.51 6.73
CA LYS A 1030 -21.65 2.28 8.16
C LYS A 1030 -22.78 2.82 9.02
N PHE A 1031 -23.20 4.06 8.79
CA PHE A 1031 -24.37 4.65 9.44
C PHE A 1031 -25.62 3.82 9.20
N LYS A 1032 -25.87 3.38 7.96
CA LYS A 1032 -27.01 2.51 7.61
C LYS A 1032 -27.03 1.18 8.35
N ARG A 1033 -25.86 0.58 8.60
CA ARG A 1033 -25.76 -0.74 9.24
C ARG A 1033 -25.84 -0.67 10.76
N TYR A 1034 -25.14 0.29 11.37
CA TYR A 1034 -24.88 0.29 12.81
C TYR A 1034 -25.66 1.36 13.57
N CYS A 1035 -26.11 2.43 12.91
CA CYS A 1035 -26.89 3.48 13.54
C CYS A 1035 -28.39 3.15 13.42
N LYS A 1036 -28.98 2.64 14.51
CA LYS A 1036 -30.39 2.26 14.57
C LYS A 1036 -31.03 2.77 15.86
N PRO A 1037 -32.18 3.45 15.80
CA PRO A 1037 -32.87 3.92 16.99
C PRO A 1037 -33.55 2.74 17.73
N GLY A 1038 -33.53 2.77 19.06
CA GLY A 1038 -34.31 1.85 19.90
C GLY A 1038 -33.67 0.51 20.28
N ASN A 1039 -32.39 0.27 19.96
CA ASN A 1039 -31.66 -0.86 20.54
C ASN A 1039 -31.17 -0.48 21.95
N GLU A 1040 -31.53 -1.26 22.98
CA GLU A 1040 -31.28 -1.00 24.42
C GLU A 1040 -29.82 -0.64 24.79
N TRP A 1041 -28.86 -0.90 23.90
CA TRP A 1041 -27.44 -0.63 24.12
C TRP A 1041 -26.86 0.52 23.28
N HIS A 1042 -27.51 0.98 22.20
CA HIS A 1042 -26.94 1.95 21.26
C HIS A 1042 -28.03 2.77 20.56
N ASN A 1043 -28.32 3.97 21.08
CA ASN A 1043 -29.34 4.87 20.54
C ASN A 1043 -28.70 5.88 19.57
N CYS A 1044 -28.24 5.40 18.41
CA CYS A 1044 -27.61 6.23 17.38
C CYS A 1044 -28.66 6.71 16.38
N TYR A 1045 -28.72 8.04 16.17
CA TYR A 1045 -29.58 8.69 15.18
C TYR A 1045 -28.73 9.16 14.00
N SER A 1046 -29.00 8.63 12.81
CA SER A 1046 -28.11 8.84 11.66
C SER A 1046 -28.19 10.27 11.14
N ASP A 1047 -29.37 10.86 11.12
CA ASP A 1047 -29.70 12.20 10.66
C ASP A 1047 -28.95 13.31 11.42
N GLU A 1048 -28.68 13.14 12.71
CA GLU A 1048 -27.94 14.13 13.52
C GLU A 1048 -26.41 13.98 13.43
N HIS A 1049 -25.92 12.83 12.98
CA HIS A 1049 -24.50 12.47 13.09
C HIS A 1049 -23.79 12.24 11.77
N TYR A 1050 -24.50 11.80 10.72
CA TYR A 1050 -23.89 11.39 9.46
C TYR A 1050 -23.18 12.54 8.73
N LEU A 1051 -23.92 13.59 8.36
CA LEU A 1051 -23.35 14.72 7.60
C LEU A 1051 -22.29 15.51 8.40
N PRO A 1052 -22.51 15.86 9.68
CA PRO A 1052 -21.48 16.56 10.47
C PRO A 1052 -20.19 15.74 10.59
N THR A 1053 -20.31 14.42 10.81
CA THR A 1053 -19.16 13.53 10.89
C THR A 1053 -18.45 13.41 9.54
N LEU A 1054 -19.20 13.28 8.44
CA LEU A 1054 -18.65 13.23 7.07
C LEU A 1054 -17.85 14.49 6.74
N PHE A 1055 -18.41 15.68 6.95
CA PHE A 1055 -17.74 16.92 6.61
C PHE A 1055 -16.55 17.22 7.54
N ASN A 1056 -16.64 16.93 8.83
CA ASN A 1056 -15.50 17.06 9.73
C ASN A 1056 -14.31 16.17 9.34
N MET A 1057 -14.56 15.00 8.73
CA MET A 1057 -13.52 14.10 8.24
C MET A 1057 -12.95 14.50 6.88
N VAL A 1058 -13.79 14.98 5.96
CA VAL A 1058 -13.42 15.20 4.56
C VAL A 1058 -13.02 16.65 4.27
N ASP A 1059 -13.78 17.62 4.74
CA ASP A 1059 -13.50 19.05 4.53
C ASP A 1059 -13.98 19.90 5.73
N PRO A 1060 -13.23 19.91 6.85
CA PRO A 1060 -13.59 20.71 8.02
C PRO A 1060 -13.44 22.22 7.79
N THR A 1061 -12.71 22.65 6.75
CA THR A 1061 -12.46 24.07 6.44
C THR A 1061 -13.50 24.66 5.50
N GLY A 1062 -14.15 23.84 4.66
CA GLY A 1062 -15.18 24.26 3.72
C GLY A 1062 -16.58 24.37 4.32
N ILE A 1063 -16.76 24.04 5.61
CA ILE A 1063 -18.03 24.18 6.33
C ILE A 1063 -17.96 25.23 7.44
N ALA A 1064 -19.07 25.92 7.68
CA ALA A 1064 -19.32 26.70 8.87
C ALA A 1064 -19.90 25.78 9.96
N ASN A 1065 -19.45 25.90 11.22
CA ASN A 1065 -19.97 25.14 12.37
C ASN A 1065 -21.36 25.63 12.85
N TRP A 1066 -22.23 26.07 11.94
CA TRP A 1066 -23.59 26.51 12.21
C TRP A 1066 -24.44 26.45 10.92
N SER A 1067 -25.76 26.34 11.06
CA SER A 1067 -26.71 26.32 9.93
C SER A 1067 -27.35 27.68 9.68
N VAL A 1068 -27.69 27.94 8.42
CA VAL A 1068 -28.44 29.14 7.99
C VAL A 1068 -29.87 29.17 8.55
N THR A 1069 -30.36 28.06 9.11
CA THR A 1069 -31.62 28.01 9.84
C THR A 1069 -31.40 28.14 11.35
N HIS A 1070 -32.20 28.97 12.02
CA HIS A 1070 -32.16 29.11 13.48
C HIS A 1070 -32.75 27.88 14.17
N VAL A 1071 -31.98 27.31 15.08
CA VAL A 1071 -32.37 26.14 15.88
C VAL A 1071 -32.08 26.44 17.35
N ASP A 1072 -33.12 26.46 18.18
CA ASP A 1072 -32.98 26.72 19.62
C ASP A 1072 -32.85 25.40 20.40
N TRP A 1073 -31.70 25.20 21.05
CA TRP A 1073 -31.39 24.03 21.87
C TRP A 1073 -31.50 24.31 23.38
N SER A 1074 -31.99 25.48 23.79
CA SER A 1074 -32.06 25.93 25.19
C SER A 1074 -32.82 24.98 26.12
N GLU A 1075 -33.78 24.22 25.60
CA GLU A 1075 -34.56 23.26 26.38
C GLU A 1075 -33.80 21.98 26.76
N GLY A 1076 -32.60 21.76 26.20
CA GLY A 1076 -31.78 20.57 26.49
C GLY A 1076 -32.44 19.24 26.13
N LYS A 1077 -33.46 19.27 25.26
CA LYS A 1077 -34.20 18.09 24.80
C LYS A 1077 -33.49 17.40 23.64
N TRP A 1078 -33.96 16.19 23.33
CA TRP A 1078 -33.53 15.39 22.17
C TRP A 1078 -33.94 15.96 20.80
N HIS A 1079 -34.69 17.06 20.76
CA HIS A 1079 -35.08 17.79 19.57
C HIS A 1079 -34.98 19.29 19.89
N PRO A 1080 -34.78 20.15 18.88
CA PRO A 1080 -34.84 21.60 19.08
C PRO A 1080 -36.16 22.02 19.71
N LYS A 1081 -36.18 23.20 20.36
CA LYS A 1081 -37.40 23.81 20.82
C LYS A 1081 -38.36 23.99 19.65
N ALA A 1082 -39.54 23.39 19.77
CA ALA A 1082 -40.63 23.57 18.82
C ALA A 1082 -41.38 24.86 19.22
N TYR A 1083 -41.15 25.94 18.47
CA TYR A 1083 -41.91 27.18 18.65
C TYR A 1083 -43.37 26.93 18.32
N ARG A 1084 -44.27 27.09 19.29
CA ARG A 1084 -45.71 27.03 19.05
C ARG A 1084 -46.20 28.40 18.58
N ALA A 1085 -47.41 28.45 18.02
CA ALA A 1085 -48.04 29.72 17.59
C ALA A 1085 -48.07 30.81 18.70
N VAL A 1086 -48.11 30.42 19.98
CA VAL A 1086 -48.04 31.32 21.15
C VAL A 1086 -46.63 31.82 21.46
N ASP A 1087 -45.59 31.10 21.04
CA ASP A 1087 -44.19 31.49 21.24
C ASP A 1087 -43.71 32.45 20.15
N THR A 1088 -44.33 32.43 18.96
CA THR A 1088 -44.02 33.31 17.83
C THR A 1088 -44.58 34.72 18.00
N SER A 1089 -43.82 35.60 18.67
CA SER A 1089 -44.09 37.03 18.75
C SER A 1089 -43.30 37.84 17.71
N PHE A 1090 -43.77 39.04 17.36
CA PHE A 1090 -43.02 39.97 16.51
C PHE A 1090 -41.65 40.32 17.12
N GLU A 1091 -41.58 40.45 18.45
CA GLU A 1091 -40.32 40.70 19.16
C GLU A 1091 -39.35 39.53 19.06
N LEU A 1092 -39.83 38.28 19.14
CA LEU A 1092 -38.98 37.11 18.96
C LEU A 1092 -38.41 37.06 17.53
N LEU A 1093 -39.24 37.24 16.50
CA LEU A 1093 -38.80 37.26 15.11
C LEU A 1093 -37.85 38.45 14.84
N LYS A 1094 -38.08 39.60 15.47
CA LYS A 1094 -37.18 40.75 15.42
C LYS A 1094 -35.84 40.47 16.11
N ASN A 1095 -35.84 39.80 17.26
CA ASN A 1095 -34.61 39.44 17.97
C ASN A 1095 -33.78 38.41 17.19
N ILE A 1096 -34.43 37.44 16.55
CA ILE A 1096 -33.74 36.45 15.70
C ILE A 1096 -33.19 37.11 14.42
N SER A 1097 -33.85 38.15 13.90
CA SER A 1097 -33.41 38.86 12.68
C SER A 1097 -32.41 40.01 12.93
N VAL A 1098 -32.29 40.52 14.16
CA VAL A 1098 -31.41 41.66 14.50
C VAL A 1098 -30.29 41.21 15.46
N SER A 1099 -29.13 40.86 14.90
CA SER A 1099 -27.85 40.73 15.61
C SER A 1099 -26.87 41.73 15.01
N THR A 1100 -26.43 42.74 15.78
CA THR A 1100 -25.70 43.93 15.29
C THR A 1100 -24.20 43.95 15.62
N ASP A 1101 -23.65 42.92 16.26
CA ASP A 1101 -22.21 42.87 16.57
C ASP A 1101 -21.43 42.19 15.44
N ILE A 1102 -20.30 42.78 15.02
CA ILE A 1102 -19.44 42.29 13.92
C ILE A 1102 -18.89 40.87 14.23
N LEU A 1103 -18.77 40.51 15.51
CA LEU A 1103 -18.41 39.15 15.97
C LEU A 1103 -19.60 38.16 15.97
N ASP A 1104 -20.83 38.66 15.97
CA ASP A 1104 -22.08 37.89 16.06
C ASP A 1104 -22.92 37.95 14.76
N MET A 1105 -22.43 38.65 13.73
CA MET A 1105 -22.88 38.51 12.33
C MET A 1105 -22.76 37.06 11.82
N GLN A 1106 -21.93 36.23 12.47
CA GLN A 1106 -21.90 34.79 12.24
C GLN A 1106 -23.17 34.04 12.71
N LYS A 1107 -24.16 34.69 13.35
CA LYS A 1107 -25.38 34.01 13.84
C LYS A 1107 -26.70 34.56 13.28
N GLY A 1108 -26.67 35.44 12.28
CA GLY A 1108 -27.88 35.90 11.59
C GLY A 1108 -28.53 34.77 10.79
N ALA A 1109 -29.67 34.25 11.24
CA ALA A 1109 -30.35 33.15 10.57
C ALA A 1109 -31.20 33.64 9.38
N THR A 1110 -31.10 32.98 8.23
CA THR A 1110 -31.91 33.31 7.06
C THR A 1110 -33.28 32.66 7.09
N PHE A 1111 -33.39 31.51 7.75
CA PHE A 1111 -34.63 30.76 7.92
C PHE A 1111 -34.87 30.45 9.40
N VAL A 1112 -36.14 30.26 9.79
CA VAL A 1112 -36.52 29.86 11.17
C VAL A 1112 -37.48 28.69 11.14
N PHE A 1113 -37.32 27.74 12.07
CA PHE A 1113 -38.29 26.68 12.31
C PHE A 1113 -39.44 27.17 13.19
N ILE A 1114 -40.67 27.04 12.70
CA ILE A 1114 -41.90 27.28 13.45
C ILE A 1114 -42.76 26.01 13.38
N SER A 1115 -42.97 25.37 14.52
CA SER A 1115 -43.65 24.07 14.61
C SER A 1115 -45.16 24.17 14.61
#